data_AF-A0A6G0Y631-F1
#
_entry.id   AF-A0A6G0Y631-F1
#
_cell.length_a   1.000
_cell.length_b   1.000
_cell.length_c   1.000
_cell.angle_alpha   90.00
_cell.angle_beta   90.00
_cell.angle_gamma   90.00
#
_symmetry.space_group_name_H-M   'P 1'
#
loop_
_entity.id
_entity.type
_entity.pdbx_description
1 polymer ?
#
loop_
_entity_poly.entity_id
_entity_poly.type
_entity_poly.pdbx_seq_one_letter_code
_entity_poly.pdbx_strand_id
1 'polypeptide(L)'
;MKLSVFYIFTVLITYESVKALQILAIENIAGKSHWNFLNAVLRSLSDNGHNVTVFTPFPDGNQVNYTEVYIELPAKVSMDAVDTLNTFSKPEVMIPLVMTMTRHFCSIIHEQKDMLEILNSGKSNFDIIITEVASSECASYVAFKLDLPLIYVIPSPMVTYIEHTVLGDVSNPATVSHLMAHHAVPKTFAQRFSNVVLLGFSLFALIYKEMELKKIDPQPYDLVKPIKPSLVFMNTHYITDAPRPLPASVIQVGGVHLKTPRSIPNDILEFIENSPHGVIYFTFGSVISMSTLPDHIQNVFKETLAQVPQRVLWKFEGEMKDKPINVMTSKWFPQRDILMHPNVKLFISHGGISGVYEAVDAGVPVLGFPLFYDQPRNIENLVDAGMGISMDLLSIQKDELLKNILDLTNNEKYMKNAKIASERFKDRPMSPAELVVYWTEYVIRHKGAPHLRSQAFNLTWYQYFLLDFIRSNCNDEHIVCTMKLLVYYILTLLIKYYASVDALQILAIQNIAAKSHWNFMSAVLQALSDNGHNVTVYTPFLAGNRDNYTEVYLELPSRVGLEALESINSLGKATVIIPLGMNMTRYYCNIIHEQKDIREILRSGKSNYDIIITELLSSECSSYVASKLNLPLIYVIPSSMITYMEHTVLGDVSNPSTVSHLLAHHAVPKTFFQRFSNVILLGFSLIALLYKEMELKKVDIQPYDLVKPIKPSLILMNSDLITEGPRPMPPNVIQIGGIHLKTPNRIPN
;
A
#
# COMPACT_ATOMS: atom_id res chain seq x y z
N MET A 1 -37.55 30.69 56.49
CA MET A 1 -36.70 29.85 55.61
C MET A 1 -37.27 29.91 54.19
N LYS A 2 -36.42 29.89 53.15
CA LYS A 2 -36.81 29.58 51.77
C LYS A 2 -36.15 28.25 51.39
N LEU A 3 -36.86 27.36 50.70
CA LEU A 3 -36.29 26.11 50.21
C LEU A 3 -35.42 26.40 48.98
N SER A 4 -34.21 25.82 48.94
CA SER A 4 -33.36 25.80 47.75
C SER A 4 -33.72 24.60 46.88
N VAL A 5 -34.23 24.83 45.67
CA VAL A 5 -34.46 23.78 44.68
C VAL A 5 -33.22 23.63 43.80
N PHE A 6 -32.46 22.56 43.99
CA PHE A 6 -31.37 22.19 43.09
C PHE A 6 -31.94 21.42 41.89
N TYR A 7 -31.90 22.03 40.70
CA TYR A 7 -32.12 21.32 39.44
C TYR A 7 -30.86 20.57 39.05
N ILE A 8 -30.88 19.24 39.16
CA ILE A 8 -29.84 18.38 38.59
C ILE A 8 -30.15 18.16 37.11
N PHE A 9 -29.35 18.76 36.24
CA PHE A 9 -29.37 18.45 34.81
C PHE A 9 -28.67 17.10 34.57
N THR A 10 -29.43 16.00 34.60
CA THR A 10 -28.96 14.72 34.05
C THR A 10 -28.86 14.83 32.53
N VAL A 11 -27.64 15.03 32.03
CA VAL A 11 -27.35 14.89 30.60
C VAL A 11 -27.51 13.41 30.25
N LEU A 12 -28.64 13.07 29.62
CA LEU A 12 -28.83 11.78 28.98
C LEU A 12 -27.92 11.73 27.74
N ILE A 13 -26.69 11.26 27.94
CA ILE A 13 -25.83 10.83 26.83
C ILE A 13 -26.51 9.61 26.22
N THR A 14 -27.25 9.82 25.13
CA THR A 14 -27.73 8.75 24.26
C THR A 14 -26.52 8.15 23.55
N TYR A 15 -25.87 7.20 24.20
CA TYR A 15 -25.07 6.21 23.49
C TYR A 15 -26.00 5.52 22.50
N GLU A 16 -25.84 5.80 21.21
CA GLU A 16 -26.29 4.86 20.19
C GLU A 16 -25.48 3.58 20.41
N SER A 17 -26.13 2.56 20.98
CA SER A 17 -25.53 1.24 21.10
C SER A 17 -25.25 0.72 19.70
N VAL A 18 -23.98 0.71 19.28
CA VAL A 18 -23.58 0.14 17.99
C VAL A 18 -24.10 -1.28 17.92
N LYS A 19 -25.08 -1.51 17.02
CA LYS A 19 -25.73 -2.81 16.87
C LYS A 19 -24.65 -3.83 16.49
N ALA A 20 -24.44 -4.84 17.35
CA ALA A 20 -23.53 -5.95 17.06
C ALA A 20 -23.86 -6.56 15.70
N LEU A 21 -22.95 -6.40 14.74
CA LEU A 21 -23.12 -6.90 13.37
C LEU A 21 -23.20 -8.42 13.39
N GLN A 22 -23.99 -8.98 12.48
CA GLN A 22 -24.00 -10.40 12.20
C GLN A 22 -23.17 -10.64 10.93
N ILE A 23 -21.99 -11.23 11.06
CA ILE A 23 -21.00 -11.39 9.99
C ILE A 23 -20.98 -12.85 9.54
N LEU A 24 -21.23 -13.09 8.26
CA LEU A 24 -20.92 -14.38 7.62
C LEU A 24 -19.51 -14.31 7.06
N ALA A 25 -18.69 -15.32 7.34
CA ALA A 25 -17.34 -15.41 6.80
C ALA A 25 -17.04 -16.79 6.20
N ILE A 26 -16.17 -16.82 5.19
CA ILE A 26 -15.84 -18.03 4.44
C ILE A 26 -14.36 -18.04 4.09
N GLU A 27 -13.65 -19.05 4.59
CA GLU A 27 -12.28 -19.39 4.20
C GLU A 27 -12.31 -20.26 2.94
N ASN A 28 -11.84 -19.72 1.82
CA ASN A 28 -11.83 -20.40 0.52
C ASN A 28 -10.49 -21.10 0.21
N ILE A 29 -9.45 -20.93 1.04
CA ILE A 29 -8.14 -21.54 0.82
C ILE A 29 -7.73 -22.38 2.04
N ALA A 30 -7.56 -23.69 1.81
CA ALA A 30 -7.14 -24.66 2.82
C ALA A 30 -5.64 -24.59 3.18
N GLY A 31 -5.07 -23.39 3.38
CA GLY A 31 -3.71 -23.17 3.88
C GLY A 31 -3.71 -22.45 5.23
N LYS A 32 -3.05 -23.00 6.26
CA LYS A 32 -3.11 -22.43 7.63
C LYS A 32 -2.56 -20.99 7.72
N SER A 33 -1.69 -20.57 6.78
CA SER A 33 -1.24 -19.17 6.67
C SER A 33 -2.33 -18.19 6.23
N HIS A 34 -3.25 -18.64 5.36
CA HIS A 34 -4.42 -17.88 4.90
C HIS A 34 -5.39 -17.72 6.08
N TRP A 35 -5.75 -18.84 6.71
CA TRP A 35 -6.57 -18.87 7.92
C TRP A 35 -6.03 -18.00 9.03
N ASN A 36 -4.73 -18.03 9.31
CA ASN A 36 -4.14 -17.20 10.37
C ASN A 36 -4.34 -15.69 10.13
N PHE A 37 -4.45 -15.24 8.88
CA PHE A 37 -4.76 -13.85 8.54
C PHE A 37 -6.27 -13.57 8.55
N LEU A 38 -7.09 -14.43 7.92
CA LEU A 38 -8.55 -14.27 7.91
C LEU A 38 -9.12 -14.33 9.33
N ASN A 39 -8.73 -15.31 10.14
CA ASN A 39 -9.07 -15.41 11.56
C ASN A 39 -8.65 -14.15 12.32
N ALA A 40 -7.48 -13.55 12.04
CA ALA A 40 -7.09 -12.31 12.71
C ALA A 40 -7.95 -11.08 12.32
N VAL A 41 -8.38 -10.98 11.05
CA VAL A 41 -9.37 -9.97 10.61
C VAL A 41 -10.70 -10.21 11.33
N LEU A 42 -11.22 -11.44 11.34
CA LEU A 42 -12.50 -11.76 11.95
C LEU A 42 -12.50 -11.61 13.48
N ARG A 43 -11.38 -11.93 14.14
CA ARG A 43 -11.21 -11.74 15.60
C ARG A 43 -11.19 -10.27 15.99
N SER A 44 -10.60 -9.41 15.16
CA SER A 44 -10.68 -7.96 15.36
C SER A 44 -12.14 -7.47 15.46
N LEU A 45 -13.07 -8.13 14.77
CA LEU A 45 -14.51 -7.83 14.81
C LEU A 45 -15.23 -8.48 16.01
N SER A 46 -14.95 -9.75 16.33
CA SER A 46 -15.58 -10.43 17.47
C SER A 46 -15.16 -9.88 18.82
N ASP A 47 -13.89 -9.52 18.94
CA ASP A 47 -13.29 -9.00 20.17
C ASP A 47 -13.79 -7.56 20.45
N ASN A 48 -14.34 -6.89 19.42
CA ASN A 48 -15.09 -5.63 19.50
C ASN A 48 -16.63 -5.83 19.49
N GLY A 49 -17.11 -7.04 19.83
CA GLY A 49 -18.52 -7.30 20.15
C GLY A 49 -19.45 -7.57 18.95
N HIS A 50 -18.93 -7.71 17.73
CA HIS A 50 -19.71 -8.21 16.60
C HIS A 50 -19.81 -9.74 16.65
N ASN A 51 -20.85 -10.33 16.04
CA ASN A 51 -21.01 -11.78 15.94
C ASN A 51 -20.47 -12.29 14.61
N VAL A 52 -19.59 -13.28 14.64
CA VAL A 52 -19.02 -13.93 13.45
C VAL A 52 -19.49 -15.38 13.39
N THR A 53 -20.00 -15.79 12.23
CA THR A 53 -20.13 -17.21 11.84
C THR A 53 -19.19 -17.45 10.67
N VAL A 54 -18.16 -18.27 10.85
CA VAL A 54 -17.12 -18.52 9.85
C VAL A 54 -17.07 -19.99 9.42
N PHE A 55 -17.15 -20.21 8.11
CA PHE A 55 -16.89 -21.50 7.48
C PHE A 55 -15.37 -21.67 7.30
N THR A 56 -14.78 -22.73 7.88
CA THR A 56 -13.32 -22.94 7.89
C THR A 56 -12.89 -24.42 7.88
N PRO A 57 -11.80 -24.78 7.17
CA PRO A 57 -11.15 -26.09 7.29
C PRO A 57 -10.18 -26.20 8.47
N PHE A 58 -9.99 -25.13 9.27
CA PHE A 58 -9.08 -25.13 10.42
C PHE A 58 -9.75 -24.63 11.72
N PRO A 59 -10.83 -25.27 12.20
CA PRO A 59 -11.50 -24.88 13.43
C PRO A 59 -10.55 -24.99 14.63
N ASP A 60 -10.46 -23.90 15.39
CA ASP A 60 -9.70 -23.78 16.64
C ASP A 60 -10.66 -23.73 17.87
N GLY A 61 -11.97 -23.62 17.65
CA GLY A 61 -13.06 -23.81 18.63
C GLY A 61 -13.98 -22.60 18.84
N ASN A 62 -15.31 -22.85 18.94
CA ASN A 62 -16.35 -21.84 19.21
C ASN A 62 -16.07 -21.04 20.48
N GLN A 63 -16.30 -19.73 20.40
CA GLN A 63 -16.06 -18.75 21.48
C GLN A 63 -17.20 -17.72 21.53
N VAL A 64 -17.16 -16.82 22.52
CA VAL A 64 -18.16 -15.74 22.64
C VAL A 64 -18.16 -14.90 21.35
N ASN A 65 -19.33 -14.73 20.76
CA ASN A 65 -19.56 -14.04 19.49
C ASN A 65 -18.76 -14.59 18.27
N TYR A 66 -18.21 -15.81 18.35
CA TYR A 66 -17.40 -16.41 17.28
C TYR A 66 -17.73 -17.90 17.10
N THR A 67 -18.50 -18.22 16.06
CA THR A 67 -18.94 -19.58 15.71
C THR A 67 -18.16 -20.07 14.49
N GLU A 68 -17.53 -21.23 14.61
CA GLU A 68 -16.78 -21.90 13.55
C GLU A 68 -17.59 -23.09 13.01
N VAL A 69 -17.78 -23.11 11.69
CA VAL A 69 -18.42 -24.21 10.96
C VAL A 69 -17.32 -24.93 10.17
N TYR A 70 -17.14 -26.22 10.44
CA TYR A 70 -16.11 -27.01 9.77
C TYR A 70 -16.45 -27.26 8.29
N ILE A 71 -15.44 -27.19 7.43
CA ILE A 71 -15.49 -27.63 6.02
C ILE A 71 -14.36 -28.64 5.79
N GLU A 72 -14.65 -29.80 5.22
CA GLU A 72 -13.61 -30.74 4.81
C GLU A 72 -12.99 -30.30 3.47
N LEU A 73 -11.90 -29.53 3.52
CA LEU A 73 -11.10 -29.13 2.36
C LEU A 73 -9.71 -29.77 2.39
N PRO A 74 -9.11 -30.15 1.23
CA PRO A 74 -7.76 -30.71 1.13
C PRO A 74 -6.63 -29.80 1.64
N ALA A 75 -6.38 -29.84 2.96
CA ALA A 75 -5.42 -28.98 3.67
C ALA A 75 -3.98 -29.05 3.12
N LYS A 76 -3.34 -27.89 3.00
CA LYS A 76 -1.99 -27.69 2.47
C LYS A 76 -1.01 -27.36 3.60
N VAL A 77 -0.61 -28.41 4.33
CA VAL A 77 0.30 -28.33 5.49
C VAL A 77 1.30 -29.49 5.42
N SER A 78 2.58 -29.22 5.69
CA SER A 78 3.69 -30.20 5.70
C SER A 78 3.74 -31.12 4.47
N MET A 79 3.56 -30.54 3.29
CA MET A 79 3.72 -31.19 1.99
C MET A 79 5.19 -31.47 1.67
N ASP A 80 5.43 -32.41 0.74
CA ASP A 80 6.76 -32.70 0.22
C ASP A 80 7.39 -31.47 -0.45
N ALA A 81 8.68 -31.23 -0.16
CA ALA A 81 9.38 -30.04 -0.62
C ALA A 81 9.61 -30.02 -2.14
N VAL A 82 9.90 -31.16 -2.76
CA VAL A 82 10.22 -31.28 -4.18
C VAL A 82 8.94 -31.19 -5.03
N ASP A 83 7.86 -31.85 -4.62
CA ASP A 83 6.56 -31.74 -5.29
C ASP A 83 5.97 -30.34 -5.16
N THR A 84 6.09 -29.72 -3.98
CA THR A 84 5.62 -28.34 -3.75
C THR A 84 6.42 -27.35 -4.60
N LEU A 85 7.75 -27.47 -4.65
CA LEU A 85 8.59 -26.65 -5.54
C LEU A 85 8.21 -26.83 -7.01
N ASN A 86 8.06 -28.07 -7.49
CA ASN A 86 7.69 -28.35 -8.88
C ASN A 86 6.31 -27.80 -9.27
N THR A 87 5.38 -27.74 -8.31
CA THR A 87 3.99 -27.33 -8.51
C THR A 87 3.77 -25.82 -8.41
N PHE A 88 4.41 -25.15 -7.43
CA PHE A 88 4.10 -23.76 -7.08
C PHE A 88 5.16 -22.74 -7.52
N SER A 89 6.41 -23.14 -7.82
CA SER A 89 7.43 -22.19 -8.31
C SER A 89 7.17 -21.71 -9.74
N LYS A 90 6.41 -22.48 -10.52
CA LYS A 90 6.15 -22.28 -11.96
C LYS A 90 4.80 -21.59 -12.20
N PRO A 91 4.75 -20.33 -12.69
CA PRO A 91 3.50 -19.62 -12.95
C PRO A 91 2.53 -20.39 -13.88
N GLU A 92 3.07 -21.10 -14.86
CA GLU A 92 2.33 -21.90 -15.85
C GLU A 92 1.63 -23.13 -15.27
N VAL A 93 2.10 -23.64 -14.13
CA VAL A 93 1.43 -24.69 -13.35
C VAL A 93 0.54 -24.07 -12.28
N MET A 94 1.08 -23.12 -11.52
CA MET A 94 0.42 -22.55 -10.34
C MET A 94 -0.87 -21.80 -10.68
N ILE A 95 -0.89 -20.95 -11.71
CA ILE A 95 -2.05 -20.07 -11.96
C ILE A 95 -3.28 -20.89 -12.40
N PRO A 96 -3.17 -21.84 -13.36
CA PRO A 96 -4.29 -22.73 -13.68
C PRO A 96 -4.69 -23.63 -12.51
N LEU A 97 -3.73 -24.11 -11.72
CA LEU A 97 -4.01 -24.98 -10.55
C LEU A 97 -4.79 -24.24 -9.47
N VAL A 98 -4.38 -23.04 -9.07
CA VAL A 98 -5.10 -22.25 -8.05
C VAL A 98 -6.50 -21.88 -8.54
N MET A 99 -6.70 -21.64 -9.84
CA MET A 99 -8.04 -21.44 -10.40
C MET A 99 -8.93 -22.69 -10.34
N THR A 100 -8.39 -23.88 -10.63
CA THR A 100 -9.12 -25.14 -10.46
C THR A 100 -9.41 -25.43 -8.98
N MET A 101 -8.43 -25.25 -8.08
CA MET A 101 -8.61 -25.49 -6.64
C MET A 101 -9.68 -24.57 -6.04
N THR A 102 -9.62 -23.25 -6.33
CA THR A 102 -10.62 -22.28 -5.81
C THR A 102 -12.04 -22.60 -6.28
N ARG A 103 -12.25 -22.92 -7.56
CA ARG A 103 -13.57 -23.33 -8.07
C ARG A 103 -14.08 -24.63 -7.44
N HIS A 104 -13.19 -25.61 -7.24
CA HIS A 104 -13.53 -26.88 -6.59
C HIS A 104 -13.89 -26.69 -5.11
N PHE A 105 -13.11 -25.90 -4.36
CA PHE A 105 -13.43 -25.57 -2.97
C PHE A 105 -14.75 -24.78 -2.87
N CYS A 106 -15.01 -23.83 -3.78
CA CYS A 106 -16.32 -23.18 -3.88
C CYS A 106 -17.49 -24.16 -4.14
N SER A 107 -17.31 -25.25 -4.90
CA SER A 107 -18.35 -26.28 -5.07
C SER A 107 -18.62 -26.99 -3.73
N ILE A 108 -17.58 -27.50 -3.06
CA ILE A 108 -17.70 -28.14 -1.73
C ILE A 108 -18.41 -27.21 -0.72
N ILE A 109 -18.03 -25.93 -0.69
CA ILE A 109 -18.60 -24.93 0.22
C ILE A 109 -20.08 -24.66 -0.11
N HIS A 110 -20.43 -24.47 -1.38
CA HIS A 110 -21.82 -24.22 -1.79
C HIS A 110 -22.74 -25.45 -1.67
N GLU A 111 -22.18 -26.66 -1.67
CA GLU A 111 -22.89 -27.93 -1.52
C GLU A 111 -22.98 -28.40 -0.05
N GLN A 112 -22.24 -27.77 0.87
CA GLN A 112 -22.35 -28.04 2.31
C GLN A 112 -23.76 -27.73 2.82
N LYS A 113 -24.34 -28.65 3.60
CA LYS A 113 -25.69 -28.55 4.16
C LYS A 113 -25.99 -27.20 4.81
N ASP A 114 -25.09 -26.71 5.67
CA ASP A 114 -25.32 -25.48 6.44
C ASP A 114 -25.27 -24.24 5.54
N MET A 115 -24.43 -24.25 4.50
CA MET A 115 -24.40 -23.21 3.47
C MET A 115 -25.63 -23.28 2.57
N LEU A 116 -26.09 -24.49 2.19
CA LEU A 116 -27.34 -24.68 1.46
C LEU A 116 -28.55 -24.17 2.26
N GLU A 117 -28.61 -24.38 3.57
CA GLU A 117 -29.67 -23.84 4.43
C GLU A 117 -29.65 -22.30 4.45
N ILE A 118 -28.46 -21.69 4.58
CA ILE A 118 -28.29 -20.23 4.46
C ILE A 118 -28.76 -19.72 3.08
N LEU A 119 -28.27 -20.32 1.99
CA LEU A 119 -28.54 -19.90 0.61
C LEU A 119 -30.00 -20.10 0.18
N ASN A 120 -30.71 -21.09 0.72
CA ASN A 120 -32.11 -21.37 0.42
C ASN A 120 -33.10 -20.64 1.35
N SER A 121 -32.64 -20.09 2.49
CA SER A 121 -33.49 -19.37 3.44
C SER A 121 -34.22 -18.15 2.86
N GLY A 122 -33.68 -17.54 1.80
CA GLY A 122 -34.24 -16.36 1.12
C GLY A 122 -34.18 -15.05 1.92
N LYS A 123 -33.82 -15.09 3.20
CA LYS A 123 -33.51 -13.93 4.05
C LYS A 123 -32.40 -14.29 5.03
N SER A 124 -31.25 -13.64 4.84
CA SER A 124 -30.13 -13.75 5.76
C SER A 124 -30.41 -13.03 7.09
N ASN A 125 -29.90 -13.57 8.19
CA ASN A 125 -29.75 -12.84 9.46
C ASN A 125 -28.42 -12.07 9.54
N PHE A 126 -27.52 -12.26 8.56
CA PHE A 126 -26.22 -11.58 8.47
C PHE A 126 -26.35 -10.18 7.83
N ASP A 127 -25.64 -9.20 8.37
CA ASP A 127 -25.54 -7.83 7.86
C ASP A 127 -24.46 -7.67 6.75
N ILE A 128 -23.44 -8.56 6.72
CA ILE A 128 -22.28 -8.47 5.81
C ILE A 128 -21.62 -9.83 5.56
N ILE A 129 -20.89 -9.96 4.44
CA ILE A 129 -20.04 -11.12 4.11
C ILE A 129 -18.56 -10.71 4.02
N ILE A 130 -17.68 -11.49 4.66
CA ILE A 130 -16.21 -11.32 4.62
C ILE A 130 -15.56 -12.62 4.14
N THR A 131 -14.80 -12.59 3.04
CA THR A 131 -14.27 -13.83 2.44
C THR A 131 -12.93 -13.64 1.74
N GLU A 132 -12.08 -14.66 1.70
CA GLU A 132 -10.84 -14.60 0.90
C GLU A 132 -11.14 -14.60 -0.61
N VAL A 133 -10.41 -13.79 -1.37
CA VAL A 133 -10.34 -13.89 -2.83
C VAL A 133 -8.93 -14.29 -3.31
N ALA A 134 -8.90 -15.34 -4.13
CA ALA A 134 -7.73 -15.80 -4.88
C ALA A 134 -8.09 -15.84 -6.38
N SER A 135 -7.62 -16.81 -7.16
CA SER A 135 -7.82 -16.85 -8.63
C SER A 135 -9.27 -17.00 -9.13
N SER A 136 -10.28 -17.06 -8.25
CA SER A 136 -11.69 -17.10 -8.66
C SER A 136 -12.57 -16.28 -7.71
N GLU A 137 -13.50 -15.51 -8.28
CA GLU A 137 -14.50 -14.73 -7.54
C GLU A 137 -15.74 -15.54 -7.14
N CYS A 138 -15.68 -16.88 -7.17
CA CYS A 138 -16.83 -17.76 -6.95
C CYS A 138 -17.51 -17.56 -5.59
N ALA A 139 -16.78 -17.17 -4.54
CA ALA A 139 -17.34 -16.84 -3.23
C ALA A 139 -18.27 -15.62 -3.22
N SER A 140 -18.17 -14.72 -4.20
CA SER A 140 -19.11 -13.59 -4.37
C SER A 140 -20.55 -14.04 -4.69
N TYR A 141 -20.74 -15.31 -5.04
CA TYR A 141 -22.06 -15.91 -5.25
C TYR A 141 -22.93 -15.90 -3.98
N VAL A 142 -22.33 -16.06 -2.80
CA VAL A 142 -23.06 -15.98 -1.52
C VAL A 142 -23.56 -14.55 -1.30
N ALA A 143 -22.77 -13.54 -1.65
CA ALA A 143 -23.21 -12.13 -1.60
C ALA A 143 -24.32 -11.84 -2.62
N PHE A 144 -24.24 -12.39 -3.83
CA PHE A 144 -25.32 -12.31 -4.82
C PHE A 144 -26.62 -12.95 -4.32
N LYS A 145 -26.52 -14.12 -3.66
CA LYS A 145 -27.67 -14.89 -3.20
C LYS A 145 -28.37 -14.31 -1.98
N LEU A 146 -27.63 -13.63 -1.10
CA LEU A 146 -28.15 -13.04 0.13
C LEU A 146 -28.43 -11.52 0.02
N ASP A 147 -28.09 -10.89 -1.11
CA ASP A 147 -28.13 -9.44 -1.36
C ASP A 147 -27.39 -8.61 -0.28
N LEU A 148 -26.19 -9.08 0.09
CA LEU A 148 -25.38 -8.49 1.16
C LEU A 148 -24.15 -7.76 0.66
N PRO A 149 -23.68 -6.71 1.38
CA PRO A 149 -22.37 -6.13 1.15
C PRO A 149 -21.27 -7.18 1.30
N LEU A 150 -20.33 -7.18 0.35
CA LEU A 150 -19.17 -8.05 0.33
C LEU A 150 -17.91 -7.26 0.73
N ILE A 151 -17.06 -7.86 1.56
CA ILE A 151 -15.67 -7.45 1.77
C ILE A 151 -14.78 -8.63 1.37
N TYR A 152 -13.76 -8.35 0.57
CA TYR A 152 -12.72 -9.35 0.29
C TYR A 152 -11.54 -9.21 1.25
N VAL A 153 -10.89 -10.34 1.51
CA VAL A 153 -9.67 -10.47 2.29
C VAL A 153 -8.58 -11.04 1.37
N ILE A 154 -7.37 -10.49 1.41
CA ILE A 154 -6.21 -10.98 0.65
C ILE A 154 -5.03 -11.17 1.64
N PRO A 155 -4.64 -12.41 1.98
CA PRO A 155 -3.59 -12.70 2.96
C PRO A 155 -2.17 -12.55 2.43
N SER A 156 -2.00 -12.40 1.11
CA SER A 156 -0.75 -12.04 0.46
C SER A 156 -0.69 -10.53 0.18
N PRO A 157 0.45 -10.01 -0.29
CA PRO A 157 0.46 -8.80 -1.11
C PRO A 157 -0.40 -9.01 -2.38
N MET A 158 -0.77 -7.93 -3.06
CA MET A 158 -1.79 -7.98 -4.11
C MET A 158 -1.51 -9.03 -5.19
N VAL A 159 -2.52 -9.87 -5.46
CA VAL A 159 -2.51 -10.83 -6.58
C VAL A 159 -2.69 -10.06 -7.89
N THR A 160 -1.57 -9.63 -8.48
CA THR A 160 -1.52 -8.67 -9.60
C THR A 160 -2.31 -9.07 -10.84
N TYR A 161 -2.53 -10.37 -11.09
CA TYR A 161 -3.31 -10.85 -12.24
C TYR A 161 -4.84 -10.90 -12.01
N ILE A 162 -5.33 -10.62 -10.81
CA ILE A 162 -6.77 -10.38 -10.53
C ILE A 162 -7.05 -8.92 -10.12
N GLU A 163 -6.07 -8.02 -10.18
CA GLU A 163 -6.23 -6.65 -9.66
C GLU A 163 -7.34 -5.88 -10.37
N HIS A 164 -7.44 -5.99 -11.69
CA HIS A 164 -8.53 -5.37 -12.46
C HIS A 164 -9.91 -5.91 -12.05
N THR A 165 -10.04 -7.21 -11.80
CA THR A 165 -11.34 -7.81 -11.47
C THR A 165 -11.74 -7.56 -10.02
N VAL A 166 -10.79 -7.48 -9.10
CA VAL A 166 -11.02 -7.30 -7.66
C VAL A 166 -11.10 -5.81 -7.25
N LEU A 167 -10.29 -4.93 -7.85
CA LEU A 167 -10.18 -3.51 -7.47
C LEU A 167 -10.74 -2.53 -8.52
N GLY A 168 -10.85 -2.95 -9.78
CA GLY A 168 -11.17 -2.03 -10.88
C GLY A 168 -10.01 -1.05 -11.14
N ASP A 169 -8.78 -1.53 -11.01
CA ASP A 169 -7.56 -0.79 -11.31
C ASP A 169 -6.45 -1.77 -11.73
N VAL A 170 -5.37 -1.30 -12.33
CA VAL A 170 -4.21 -2.12 -12.71
C VAL A 170 -2.94 -1.37 -12.36
N SER A 171 -2.18 -1.92 -11.42
CA SER A 171 -0.82 -1.45 -11.12
C SER A 171 0.02 -1.32 -12.37
N ASN A 172 0.66 -0.17 -12.55
CA ASN A 172 1.60 0.05 -13.64
C ASN A 172 2.78 -0.96 -13.50
N PRO A 173 2.97 -1.91 -14.45
CA PRO A 173 4.02 -2.93 -14.37
C PRO A 173 5.43 -2.35 -14.55
N ALA A 174 5.56 -1.03 -14.77
CA ALA A 174 6.82 -0.32 -14.70
C ALA A 174 7.25 0.05 -13.25
N THR A 175 6.30 0.19 -12.32
CA THR A 175 6.55 0.66 -10.94
C THR A 175 6.07 -0.30 -9.86
N VAL A 176 5.46 -1.43 -10.24
CA VAL A 176 4.96 -2.46 -9.34
C VAL A 176 5.36 -3.83 -9.88
N SER A 177 6.01 -4.64 -9.05
CA SER A 177 6.29 -6.04 -9.39
C SER A 177 5.03 -6.89 -9.39
N HIS A 178 4.93 -7.77 -10.38
CA HIS A 178 4.05 -8.92 -10.36
C HIS A 178 4.28 -9.75 -9.09
N LEU A 179 3.23 -10.35 -8.52
CA LEU A 179 3.33 -11.04 -7.24
C LEU A 179 4.44 -12.12 -7.24
N MET A 180 4.58 -12.83 -8.35
CA MET A 180 5.57 -13.90 -8.59
C MET A 180 6.91 -13.41 -9.19
N ALA A 181 7.27 -12.14 -9.05
CA ALA A 181 8.54 -11.61 -9.58
C ALA A 181 9.72 -11.82 -8.61
N HIS A 182 10.88 -12.22 -9.14
CA HIS A 182 12.16 -12.29 -8.40
C HIS A 182 12.83 -10.91 -8.23
N HIS A 183 12.04 -9.89 -7.92
CA HIS A 183 12.49 -8.53 -7.65
C HIS A 183 11.37 -7.73 -6.97
N ALA A 184 11.69 -6.96 -5.93
CA ALA A 184 10.71 -6.24 -5.11
C ALA A 184 9.85 -5.22 -5.89
N VAL A 185 10.51 -4.54 -6.83
CA VAL A 185 10.03 -3.68 -7.91
C VAL A 185 11.02 -3.91 -9.06
N PRO A 186 10.71 -3.64 -10.33
CA PRO A 186 11.71 -3.78 -11.40
C PRO A 186 12.75 -2.63 -11.52
N LYS A 187 14.02 -2.83 -11.08
CA LYS A 187 15.20 -1.97 -11.43
C LYS A 187 15.46 -2.02 -12.93
N THR A 188 15.98 -3.14 -13.44
CA THR A 188 16.86 -3.28 -14.63
C THR A 188 16.09 -3.65 -15.92
N PHE A 189 16.67 -3.47 -17.13
CA PHE A 189 15.91 -3.62 -18.40
C PHE A 189 15.20 -4.98 -18.54
N ALA A 190 15.83 -6.06 -18.07
CA ALA A 190 15.19 -7.37 -18.06
C ALA A 190 13.93 -7.38 -17.17
N GLN A 191 13.92 -6.64 -16.06
CA GLN A 191 12.93 -6.73 -14.99
C GLN A 191 11.55 -6.15 -15.39
N ARG A 192 11.35 -4.85 -15.73
CA ARG A 192 9.99 -4.39 -16.13
C ARG A 192 9.50 -5.14 -17.40
N PHE A 193 10.41 -5.65 -18.26
CA PHE A 193 10.03 -6.43 -19.44
C PHE A 193 9.53 -7.83 -19.05
N SER A 194 10.30 -8.59 -18.25
CA SER A 194 9.85 -9.87 -17.70
C SER A 194 8.59 -9.71 -16.84
N ASN A 195 8.45 -8.57 -16.16
CA ASN A 195 7.28 -8.23 -15.35
C ASN A 195 6.02 -8.03 -16.20
N VAL A 196 6.12 -7.30 -17.31
CA VAL A 196 5.04 -7.15 -18.32
C VAL A 196 4.71 -8.49 -18.99
N VAL A 197 5.72 -9.27 -19.37
CA VAL A 197 5.52 -10.61 -19.97
C VAL A 197 4.84 -11.56 -18.97
N LEU A 198 5.27 -11.57 -17.70
CA LEU A 198 4.71 -12.40 -16.65
C LEU A 198 3.27 -11.99 -16.30
N LEU A 199 2.97 -10.69 -16.24
CA LEU A 199 1.60 -10.19 -16.05
C LEU A 199 0.70 -10.57 -17.24
N GLY A 200 1.16 -10.36 -18.47
CA GLY A 200 0.42 -10.73 -19.69
C GLY A 200 0.17 -12.24 -19.81
N PHE A 201 1.19 -13.05 -19.48
CA PHE A 201 1.05 -14.50 -19.37
C PHE A 201 0.03 -14.90 -18.30
N SER A 202 0.11 -14.31 -17.11
CA SER A 202 -0.76 -14.64 -15.98
C SER A 202 -2.23 -14.29 -16.26
N LEU A 203 -2.48 -13.14 -16.89
CA LEU A 203 -3.81 -12.74 -17.36
C LEU A 203 -4.34 -13.69 -18.44
N PHE A 204 -3.51 -14.08 -19.41
CA PHE A 204 -3.90 -15.05 -20.45
C PHE A 204 -4.21 -16.42 -19.86
N ALA A 205 -3.36 -16.94 -18.98
CA ALA A 205 -3.55 -18.23 -18.31
C ALA A 205 -4.83 -18.26 -17.47
N LEU A 206 -5.11 -17.17 -16.74
CA LEU A 206 -6.35 -17.02 -15.97
C LEU A 206 -7.59 -17.03 -16.89
N ILE A 207 -7.63 -16.17 -17.92
CA ILE A 207 -8.78 -16.06 -18.83
C ILE A 207 -9.00 -17.37 -19.60
N TYR A 208 -7.93 -17.99 -20.08
CA TYR A 208 -7.99 -19.30 -20.76
C TYR A 208 -8.56 -20.37 -19.82
N LYS A 209 -8.07 -20.46 -18.58
CA LYS A 209 -8.54 -21.45 -17.61
C LYS A 209 -9.98 -21.20 -17.18
N GLU A 210 -10.40 -19.95 -17.06
CA GLU A 210 -11.80 -19.59 -16.81
C GLU A 210 -12.71 -20.06 -17.96
N MET A 211 -12.30 -19.78 -19.21
CA MET A 211 -13.04 -20.17 -20.42
C MET A 211 -13.04 -21.69 -20.67
N GLU A 212 -12.05 -22.41 -20.16
CA GLU A 212 -12.02 -23.89 -20.16
C GLU A 212 -12.99 -24.43 -19.11
N LEU A 213 -12.84 -24.04 -17.84
CA LEU A 213 -13.63 -24.58 -16.74
C LEU A 213 -15.12 -24.26 -16.90
N LYS A 214 -15.49 -23.06 -17.38
CA LYS A 214 -16.89 -22.70 -17.71
C LYS A 214 -17.52 -23.52 -18.84
N LYS A 215 -16.75 -24.31 -19.60
CA LYS A 215 -17.25 -25.24 -20.63
C LYS A 215 -17.30 -26.69 -20.17
N ILE A 216 -16.36 -27.09 -19.31
CA ILE A 216 -16.24 -28.48 -18.82
C ILE A 216 -17.14 -28.69 -17.58
N ASP A 217 -17.16 -27.72 -16.68
CA ASP A 217 -17.88 -27.74 -15.40
C ASP A 217 -18.56 -26.37 -15.15
N PRO A 218 -19.70 -26.10 -15.82
CA PRO A 218 -20.45 -24.86 -15.64
C PRO A 218 -21.20 -24.86 -14.30
N GLN A 219 -20.80 -23.98 -13.39
CA GLN A 219 -21.29 -23.94 -12.01
C GLN A 219 -22.39 -22.87 -11.83
N PRO A 220 -23.25 -22.95 -10.80
CA PRO A 220 -24.35 -21.98 -10.60
C PRO A 220 -23.90 -20.52 -10.47
N TYR A 221 -22.66 -20.30 -10.03
CA TYR A 221 -22.03 -18.98 -9.92
C TYR A 221 -21.51 -18.42 -11.26
N ASP A 222 -21.37 -19.24 -12.30
CA ASP A 222 -20.98 -18.78 -13.64
C ASP A 222 -22.15 -18.14 -14.42
N LEU A 223 -23.38 -18.39 -13.98
CA LEU A 223 -24.62 -17.87 -14.57
C LEU A 223 -24.92 -16.41 -14.16
N VAL A 224 -24.15 -15.86 -13.21
CA VAL A 224 -24.34 -14.52 -12.65
C VAL A 224 -23.04 -13.72 -12.76
N LYS A 225 -23.14 -12.38 -12.66
CA LYS A 225 -21.94 -11.53 -12.58
C LYS A 225 -21.41 -11.54 -11.14
N PRO A 226 -20.11 -11.76 -10.91
CA PRO A 226 -19.51 -11.64 -9.58
C PRO A 226 -19.80 -10.30 -8.92
N ILE A 227 -20.20 -10.33 -7.64
CA ILE A 227 -20.41 -9.11 -6.86
C ILE A 227 -19.07 -8.46 -6.58
N LYS A 228 -18.95 -7.17 -6.92
CA LYS A 228 -17.74 -6.39 -6.65
C LYS A 228 -17.74 -5.88 -5.20
N PRO A 229 -16.58 -5.94 -4.52
CA PRO A 229 -16.48 -5.68 -3.10
C PRO A 229 -16.84 -4.23 -2.76
N SER A 230 -17.29 -4.05 -1.52
CA SER A 230 -17.42 -2.73 -0.88
C SER A 230 -16.04 -2.22 -0.45
N LEU A 231 -15.23 -3.12 0.11
CA LEU A 231 -13.84 -2.90 0.54
C LEU A 231 -13.00 -4.18 0.36
N VAL A 232 -11.67 -4.01 0.37
CA VAL A 232 -10.70 -5.11 0.37
C VAL A 232 -9.70 -4.90 1.51
N PHE A 233 -9.62 -5.85 2.45
CA PHE A 233 -8.58 -5.91 3.47
C PHE A 233 -7.37 -6.68 2.91
N MET A 234 -6.22 -6.03 2.80
CA MET A 234 -5.03 -6.59 2.15
C MET A 234 -3.83 -6.66 3.10
N ASN A 235 -3.13 -7.80 3.13
CA ASN A 235 -1.95 -8.05 3.98
C ASN A 235 -0.68 -7.36 3.44
N THR A 236 -0.79 -6.11 3.03
CA THR A 236 0.33 -5.28 2.55
C THR A 236 0.72 -4.21 3.56
N HIS A 237 1.97 -3.77 3.51
CA HIS A 237 2.47 -2.58 4.21
C HIS A 237 3.59 -1.96 3.37
N TYR A 238 3.72 -0.64 3.41
CA TYR A 238 4.66 0.10 2.56
C TYR A 238 6.16 -0.15 2.84
N ILE A 239 6.50 -1.03 3.79
CA ILE A 239 7.86 -1.45 4.16
C ILE A 239 8.28 -2.79 3.49
N THR A 240 7.31 -3.61 3.09
CA THR A 240 7.49 -4.91 2.41
C THR A 240 6.83 -4.96 1.04
N ASP A 241 6.11 -3.89 0.66
CA ASP A 241 5.49 -3.73 -0.65
C ASP A 241 5.75 -2.34 -1.24
N ALA A 242 5.93 -2.33 -2.55
CA ALA A 242 6.30 -1.20 -3.38
C ALA A 242 5.33 -0.03 -3.17
N PRO A 243 5.75 1.05 -2.53
CA PRO A 243 4.38 2.50 -2.15
C PRO A 243 3.73 3.13 -3.39
N ARG A 244 2.92 2.32 -4.08
CA ARG A 244 2.13 2.53 -5.31
C ARG A 244 0.75 3.19 -5.08
N PRO A 245 0.04 3.65 -6.14
CA PRO A 245 -1.36 4.04 -6.05
C PRO A 245 -2.27 2.88 -5.59
N LEU A 246 -3.26 3.19 -4.76
CA LEU A 246 -4.33 2.28 -4.35
C LEU A 246 -5.70 2.98 -4.40
N PRO A 247 -6.77 2.34 -4.91
CA PRO A 247 -8.13 2.83 -4.76
C PRO A 247 -8.55 2.95 -3.29
N ALA A 248 -9.41 3.92 -2.99
CA ALA A 248 -9.91 4.17 -1.62
C ALA A 248 -10.70 3.00 -1.00
N SER A 249 -11.07 1.98 -1.79
CA SER A 249 -11.66 0.74 -1.30
C SER A 249 -10.64 -0.27 -0.74
N VAL A 250 -9.33 0.00 -0.81
CA VAL A 250 -8.27 -0.91 -0.33
C VAL A 250 -7.74 -0.44 1.02
N ILE A 251 -7.96 -1.26 2.04
CA ILE A 251 -7.46 -1.00 3.40
C ILE A 251 -6.26 -1.92 3.67
N GLN A 252 -5.09 -1.30 3.86
CA GLN A 252 -3.84 -2.01 4.15
C GLN A 252 -3.82 -2.41 5.62
N VAL A 253 -3.91 -3.71 5.90
CA VAL A 253 -3.95 -4.28 7.26
C VAL A 253 -2.78 -5.22 7.53
N GLY A 254 -1.65 -4.99 6.84
CA GLY A 254 -0.40 -5.72 7.02
C GLY A 254 0.01 -5.79 8.49
N GLY A 255 0.07 -7.02 9.01
CA GLY A 255 0.37 -7.31 10.42
C GLY A 255 -0.84 -7.52 11.35
N VAL A 256 -2.09 -7.59 10.87
CA VAL A 256 -3.26 -7.87 11.73
C VAL A 256 -3.16 -9.18 12.51
N HIS A 257 -2.40 -10.17 12.02
CA HIS A 257 -2.14 -11.43 12.71
C HIS A 257 -1.13 -11.32 13.86
N LEU A 258 -0.45 -10.18 14.03
CA LEU A 258 0.56 -9.97 15.06
C LEU A 258 -0.08 -9.72 16.42
N LYS A 259 -0.20 -10.79 17.21
CA LYS A 259 -0.68 -10.72 18.59
C LYS A 259 0.46 -10.36 19.55
N THR A 260 0.10 -9.83 20.72
CA THR A 260 1.02 -9.64 21.85
C THR A 260 1.72 -10.96 22.17
N PRO A 261 3.05 -10.98 22.35
CA PRO A 261 3.78 -12.21 22.61
C PRO A 261 3.29 -12.95 23.87
N ARG A 262 3.33 -14.29 23.79
CA ARG A 262 2.98 -15.21 24.87
C ARG A 262 4.25 -15.80 25.51
N SER A 263 4.06 -16.58 26.58
CA SER A 263 5.13 -17.33 27.23
C SER A 263 5.73 -18.38 26.29
N ILE A 264 7.03 -18.27 25.99
CA ILE A 264 7.81 -19.33 25.36
C ILE A 264 7.87 -20.53 26.34
N PRO A 265 7.68 -21.79 25.89
CA PRO A 265 7.86 -22.98 26.73
C PRO A 265 9.26 -23.04 27.37
N ASN A 266 9.33 -23.49 28.63
CA ASN A 266 10.53 -23.38 29.45
C ASN A 266 11.77 -24.06 28.85
N ASP A 267 11.61 -25.17 28.16
CA ASP A 267 12.69 -25.90 27.47
C ASP A 267 13.28 -25.10 26.31
N ILE A 268 12.42 -24.43 25.53
CA ILE A 268 12.82 -23.53 24.44
C ILE A 268 13.44 -22.25 25.02
N LEU A 269 12.88 -21.71 26.11
CA LEU A 269 13.40 -20.52 26.77
C LEU A 269 14.79 -20.74 27.37
N GLU A 270 14.98 -21.82 28.15
CA GLU A 270 16.28 -22.23 28.69
C GLU A 270 17.30 -22.48 27.57
N PHE A 271 16.85 -23.02 26.42
CA PHE A 271 17.70 -23.18 25.25
C PHE A 271 18.14 -21.84 24.65
N ILE A 272 17.28 -20.81 24.67
CA ILE A 272 17.56 -19.45 24.15
C ILE A 272 18.43 -18.62 25.10
N GLU A 273 18.14 -18.65 26.40
CA GLU A 273 18.82 -17.84 27.40
C GLU A 273 20.27 -18.28 27.61
N ASN A 274 20.53 -19.60 27.62
CA ASN A 274 21.88 -20.18 27.73
C ASN A 274 22.70 -20.11 26.41
N SER A 275 22.41 -19.14 25.52
CA SER A 275 23.16 -18.93 24.27
C SER A 275 24.00 -17.64 24.31
N PRO A 276 25.30 -17.69 24.66
CA PRO A 276 26.12 -16.48 24.85
C PRO A 276 26.33 -15.65 23.58
N HIS A 277 26.17 -16.26 22.40
CA HIS A 277 26.28 -15.58 21.09
C HIS A 277 24.92 -15.23 20.48
N GLY A 278 23.81 -15.44 21.22
CA GLY A 278 22.45 -15.31 20.72
C GLY A 278 21.99 -16.53 19.91
N VAL A 279 20.83 -16.40 19.26
CA VAL A 279 20.09 -17.52 18.65
C VAL A 279 19.72 -17.24 17.20
N ILE A 280 19.74 -18.29 16.39
CA ILE A 280 19.17 -18.32 15.03
C ILE A 280 17.86 -19.11 15.08
N TYR A 281 16.78 -18.57 14.51
CA TYR A 281 15.54 -19.32 14.27
C TYR A 281 15.41 -19.68 12.79
N PHE A 282 15.00 -20.90 12.46
CA PHE A 282 15.00 -21.44 11.10
C PHE A 282 13.71 -22.23 10.77
N THR A 283 12.95 -21.77 9.76
CA THR A 283 11.77 -22.49 9.23
C THR A 283 11.40 -22.11 7.80
N PHE A 284 10.89 -23.08 7.03
CA PHE A 284 10.23 -22.88 5.73
C PHE A 284 8.69 -22.85 5.84
N GLY A 285 8.16 -22.46 7.00
CA GLY A 285 6.75 -22.21 7.22
C GLY A 285 5.92 -23.48 7.40
N SER A 286 4.61 -23.35 7.15
CA SER A 286 3.61 -24.42 7.35
C SER A 286 3.44 -25.35 6.15
N VAL A 287 3.71 -24.89 4.93
CA VAL A 287 3.41 -25.66 3.70
C VAL A 287 4.48 -26.71 3.42
N ILE A 288 5.76 -26.40 3.63
CA ILE A 288 6.90 -27.29 3.33
C ILE A 288 7.27 -28.13 4.56
N SER A 289 7.37 -29.44 4.37
CA SER A 289 8.00 -30.35 5.33
C SER A 289 9.52 -30.31 5.21
N MET A 290 10.22 -29.85 6.23
CA MET A 290 11.67 -29.61 6.13
C MET A 290 12.51 -30.89 6.18
N SER A 291 11.94 -32.01 6.63
CA SER A 291 12.57 -33.34 6.56
C SER A 291 12.50 -33.98 5.17
N THR A 292 11.70 -33.43 4.25
CA THR A 292 11.63 -33.86 2.83
C THR A 292 12.57 -33.11 1.89
N LEU A 293 13.38 -32.18 2.42
CA LEU A 293 14.44 -31.53 1.66
C LEU A 293 15.48 -32.58 1.19
N PRO A 294 16.01 -32.51 -0.04
CA PRO A 294 17.07 -33.41 -0.51
C PRO A 294 18.27 -33.48 0.44
N ASP A 295 18.82 -34.68 0.65
CA ASP A 295 19.91 -34.93 1.62
C ASP A 295 21.09 -33.97 1.49
N HIS A 296 21.50 -33.63 0.26
CA HIS A 296 22.62 -32.71 0.03
C HIS A 296 22.33 -31.29 0.59
N ILE A 297 21.08 -30.81 0.47
CA ILE A 297 20.64 -29.53 1.03
C ILE A 297 20.59 -29.62 2.55
N GLN A 298 20.01 -30.69 3.12
CA GLN A 298 19.98 -30.90 4.57
C GLN A 298 21.39 -30.98 5.17
N ASN A 299 22.33 -31.64 4.48
CA ASN A 299 23.72 -31.76 4.92
C ASN A 299 24.46 -30.41 4.85
N VAL A 300 24.30 -29.62 3.79
CA VAL A 300 24.85 -28.25 3.71
C VAL A 300 24.36 -27.39 4.89
N PHE A 301 23.07 -27.44 5.24
CA PHE A 301 22.56 -26.74 6.42
C PHE A 301 23.16 -27.30 7.73
N LYS A 302 23.14 -28.62 7.96
CA LYS A 302 23.70 -29.23 9.17
C LYS A 302 25.19 -28.91 9.36
N GLU A 303 26.00 -29.09 8.33
CA GLU A 303 27.44 -28.82 8.37
C GLU A 303 27.77 -27.33 8.58
N THR A 304 26.93 -26.43 8.06
CA THR A 304 27.13 -24.99 8.24
C THR A 304 26.67 -24.52 9.61
N LEU A 305 25.48 -24.94 10.03
CA LEU A 305 24.92 -24.59 11.34
C LEU A 305 25.70 -25.25 12.50
N ALA A 306 26.43 -26.33 12.26
CA ALA A 306 27.39 -26.88 13.23
C ALA A 306 28.62 -25.99 13.49
N GLN A 307 28.93 -25.03 12.59
CA GLN A 307 30.10 -24.16 12.69
C GLN A 307 29.79 -22.76 13.24
N VAL A 308 28.52 -22.37 13.32
CA VAL A 308 28.13 -21.04 13.85
C VAL A 308 28.11 -21.05 15.38
N PRO A 309 28.58 -19.98 16.06
CA PRO A 309 28.66 -19.95 17.52
C PRO A 309 27.29 -19.79 18.21
N GLN A 310 26.23 -19.45 17.46
CA GLN A 310 24.86 -19.39 17.94
C GLN A 310 24.25 -20.77 18.18
N ARG A 311 23.32 -20.86 19.13
CA ARG A 311 22.33 -21.94 19.17
C ARG A 311 21.27 -21.73 18.09
N VAL A 312 20.70 -22.82 17.59
CA VAL A 312 19.77 -22.80 16.45
C VAL A 312 18.47 -23.53 16.80
N LEU A 313 17.34 -22.88 16.59
CA LEU A 313 16.00 -23.44 16.69
C LEU A 313 15.51 -23.75 15.26
N TRP A 314 15.52 -25.03 14.87
CA TRP A 314 15.22 -25.47 13.50
C TRP A 314 13.91 -26.27 13.48
N LYS A 315 12.86 -25.71 12.87
CA LYS A 315 11.58 -26.40 12.64
C LYS A 315 11.81 -27.62 11.73
N PHE A 316 11.49 -28.82 12.20
CA PHE A 316 11.80 -30.06 11.49
C PHE A 316 10.78 -31.18 11.79
N GLU A 317 10.21 -31.76 10.73
CA GLU A 317 9.22 -32.82 10.83
C GLU A 317 9.83 -34.22 10.99
N GLY A 318 10.23 -34.56 12.21
CA GLY A 318 10.70 -35.91 12.57
C GLY A 318 11.99 -35.89 13.38
N GLU A 319 12.71 -37.00 13.37
CA GLU A 319 14.03 -37.11 13.99
C GLU A 319 15.11 -36.73 12.96
N MET A 320 15.96 -35.76 13.30
CA MET A 320 17.05 -35.32 12.43
C MET A 320 18.27 -36.21 12.60
N LYS A 321 18.60 -37.00 11.56
CA LYS A 321 19.85 -37.77 11.51
C LYS A 321 21.06 -36.83 11.48
N ASP A 322 22.06 -37.14 12.31
CA ASP A 322 23.32 -36.40 12.43
C ASP A 322 23.12 -34.92 12.86
N LYS A 323 22.10 -34.66 13.71
CA LYS A 323 21.75 -33.33 14.24
C LYS A 323 22.93 -32.67 14.99
N PRO A 324 23.35 -31.45 14.62
CA PRO A 324 24.39 -30.72 15.35
C PRO A 324 24.04 -30.48 16.83
N ILE A 325 25.08 -30.36 17.67
CA ILE A 325 24.94 -30.23 19.14
C ILE A 325 24.29 -28.90 19.55
N ASN A 326 24.49 -27.84 18.77
CA ASN A 326 23.90 -26.51 18.98
C ASN A 326 22.51 -26.35 18.35
N VAL A 327 21.91 -27.39 17.76
CA VAL A 327 20.58 -27.36 17.10
C VAL A 327 19.53 -28.03 17.99
N MET A 328 18.44 -27.32 18.29
CA MET A 328 17.19 -27.87 18.82
C MET A 328 16.17 -27.99 17.68
N THR A 329 15.46 -29.12 17.61
CA THR A 329 14.45 -29.43 16.59
C THR A 329 13.07 -29.65 17.19
N SER A 330 12.04 -29.08 16.57
CA SER A 330 10.63 -29.36 16.88
C SER A 330 9.79 -29.33 15.61
N LYS A 331 8.67 -30.07 15.57
CA LYS A 331 7.68 -30.01 14.49
C LYS A 331 7.04 -28.62 14.37
N TRP A 332 6.89 -27.92 15.50
CA TRP A 332 6.36 -26.56 15.56
C TRP A 332 7.01 -25.76 16.69
N PHE A 333 7.11 -24.44 16.49
CA PHE A 333 7.68 -23.49 17.43
C PHE A 333 6.77 -22.25 17.55
N PRO A 334 6.73 -21.58 18.71
CA PRO A 334 6.07 -20.29 18.87
C PRO A 334 6.88 -19.17 18.19
N GLN A 335 6.88 -19.16 16.85
CA GLN A 335 7.71 -18.30 15.99
C GLN A 335 7.71 -16.83 16.42
N ARG A 336 6.52 -16.23 16.55
CA ARG A 336 6.35 -14.82 16.94
C ARG A 336 7.00 -14.50 18.29
N ASP A 337 6.82 -15.39 19.27
CA ASP A 337 7.31 -15.20 20.63
C ASP A 337 8.83 -15.33 20.68
N ILE A 338 9.39 -16.31 19.95
CA ILE A 338 10.83 -16.50 19.77
C ILE A 338 11.47 -15.28 19.07
N LEU A 339 10.90 -14.82 17.94
CA LEU A 339 11.45 -13.67 17.19
C LEU A 339 11.49 -12.39 18.03
N MET A 340 10.55 -12.20 18.96
CA MET A 340 10.53 -11.07 19.89
C MET A 340 11.55 -11.17 21.05
N HIS A 341 12.23 -12.30 21.22
CA HIS A 341 13.20 -12.49 22.29
C HIS A 341 14.56 -11.83 21.97
N PRO A 342 15.15 -11.01 22.87
CA PRO A 342 16.33 -10.16 22.57
C PRO A 342 17.61 -10.93 22.21
N ASN A 343 17.69 -12.22 22.53
CA ASN A 343 18.80 -13.08 22.12
C ASN A 343 18.75 -13.50 20.65
N VAL A 344 17.62 -13.39 19.94
CA VAL A 344 17.57 -13.76 18.51
C VAL A 344 18.34 -12.75 17.67
N LYS A 345 19.24 -13.26 16.81
CA LYS A 345 20.11 -12.46 15.95
C LYS A 345 19.77 -12.58 14.46
N LEU A 346 19.17 -13.70 14.05
CA LEU A 346 18.88 -14.02 12.66
C LEU A 346 17.64 -14.92 12.55
N PHE A 347 16.80 -14.63 11.56
CA PHE A 347 15.74 -15.50 11.08
C PHE A 347 16.11 -16.09 9.71
N ILE A 348 16.27 -17.41 9.61
CA ILE A 348 16.39 -18.11 8.33
C ILE A 348 14.99 -18.52 7.88
N SER A 349 14.54 -18.04 6.73
CA SER A 349 13.11 -18.09 6.35
C SER A 349 12.89 -18.29 4.85
N HIS A 350 11.81 -19.01 4.52
CA HIS A 350 11.28 -19.04 3.16
C HIS A 350 10.67 -17.72 2.65
N GLY A 351 10.43 -16.72 3.51
CA GLY A 351 9.95 -15.39 3.08
C GLY A 351 8.44 -15.23 2.84
N GLY A 352 7.59 -16.18 3.27
CA GLY A 352 6.14 -16.01 3.24
C GLY A 352 5.69 -14.81 4.10
N ILE A 353 4.78 -13.98 3.57
CA ILE A 353 4.57 -12.60 4.05
C ILE A 353 4.26 -12.47 5.56
N SER A 354 3.50 -13.39 6.16
CA SER A 354 3.14 -13.33 7.58
C SER A 354 4.36 -13.45 8.49
N GLY A 355 5.30 -14.35 8.17
CA GLY A 355 6.57 -14.50 8.89
C GLY A 355 7.53 -13.35 8.62
N VAL A 356 7.45 -12.73 7.43
CA VAL A 356 8.19 -11.50 7.12
C VAL A 356 7.72 -10.34 8.01
N TYR A 357 6.41 -10.15 8.22
CA TYR A 357 5.92 -9.15 9.18
C TYR A 357 6.31 -9.46 10.63
N GLU A 358 6.34 -10.73 11.05
CA GLU A 358 6.79 -11.09 12.40
C GLU A 358 8.27 -10.71 12.63
N ALA A 359 9.11 -10.85 11.59
CA ALA A 359 10.52 -10.48 11.64
C ALA A 359 10.78 -8.97 11.50
N VAL A 360 10.01 -8.27 10.65
CA VAL A 360 10.03 -6.81 10.55
C VAL A 360 9.56 -6.18 11.87
N ASP A 361 8.47 -6.69 12.46
CA ASP A 361 7.99 -6.19 13.75
C ASP A 361 8.98 -6.47 14.89
N ALA A 362 9.58 -7.67 14.94
CA ALA A 362 10.67 -7.93 15.89
C ALA A 362 11.93 -7.08 15.62
N GLY A 363 12.09 -6.58 14.39
CA GLY A 363 13.29 -5.95 13.89
C GLY A 363 14.48 -6.91 13.97
N VAL A 364 14.33 -8.07 13.34
CA VAL A 364 15.33 -9.16 13.26
C VAL A 364 15.77 -9.33 11.80
N PRO A 365 17.09 -9.39 11.50
CA PRO A 365 17.60 -9.67 10.16
C PRO A 365 17.14 -11.01 9.59
N VAL A 366 17.04 -11.09 8.26
CA VAL A 366 16.52 -12.28 7.55
C VAL A 366 17.50 -12.85 6.53
N LEU A 367 17.76 -14.15 6.60
CA LEU A 367 18.35 -14.92 5.51
C LEU A 367 17.21 -15.63 4.76
N GLY A 368 16.95 -15.17 3.54
CA GLY A 368 15.83 -15.62 2.72
C GLY A 368 16.19 -16.77 1.78
N PHE A 369 15.39 -17.82 1.80
CA PHE A 369 15.39 -18.92 0.82
C PHE A 369 14.02 -18.99 0.13
N PRO A 370 13.71 -18.07 -0.80
CA PRO A 370 12.39 -17.99 -1.41
C PRO A 370 12.11 -19.19 -2.33
N LEU A 371 10.95 -19.81 -2.18
CA LEU A 371 10.62 -21.10 -2.81
C LEU A 371 9.58 -20.95 -3.93
N PHE A 372 8.52 -20.15 -3.71
CA PHE A 372 7.42 -19.97 -4.66
C PHE A 372 6.56 -18.72 -4.38
N TYR A 373 5.66 -18.40 -5.31
CA TYR A 373 4.63 -17.37 -5.18
C TYR A 373 5.17 -15.98 -4.79
N ASP A 374 4.72 -15.39 -3.68
CA ASP A 374 5.08 -14.04 -3.21
C ASP A 374 6.49 -13.96 -2.60
N GLN A 375 7.06 -15.10 -2.21
CA GLN A 375 8.28 -15.20 -1.42
C GLN A 375 9.51 -14.52 -2.04
N PRO A 376 9.82 -14.66 -3.35
CA PRO A 376 10.98 -14.00 -3.94
C PRO A 376 10.85 -12.48 -3.85
N ARG A 377 9.68 -11.93 -4.19
CA ARG A 377 9.36 -10.51 -4.11
C ARG A 377 9.47 -9.99 -2.67
N ASN A 378 9.03 -10.77 -1.68
CA ASN A 378 9.09 -10.40 -0.27
C ASN A 378 10.53 -10.34 0.27
N ILE A 379 11.36 -11.37 -0.01
CA ILE A 379 12.77 -11.39 0.42
C ILE A 379 13.55 -10.23 -0.21
N GLU A 380 13.36 -9.96 -1.51
CA GLU A 380 14.03 -8.84 -2.17
C GLU A 380 13.67 -7.47 -1.56
N ASN A 381 12.46 -7.30 -1.00
CA ASN A 381 12.12 -6.06 -0.26
C ASN A 381 12.97 -5.92 1.02
N LEU A 382 13.29 -7.03 1.70
CA LEU A 382 14.16 -7.01 2.89
C LEU A 382 15.64 -6.78 2.53
N VAL A 383 16.08 -7.26 1.35
CA VAL A 383 17.42 -6.98 0.79
C VAL A 383 17.56 -5.50 0.43
N ASP A 384 16.58 -4.92 -0.28
CA ASP A 384 16.61 -3.49 -0.64
C ASP A 384 16.37 -2.56 0.57
N ALA A 385 15.65 -3.01 1.61
CA ALA A 385 15.63 -2.37 2.93
C ALA A 385 16.97 -2.52 3.70
N GLY A 386 17.88 -3.37 3.22
CA GLY A 386 19.21 -3.59 3.80
C GLY A 386 19.22 -4.40 5.10
N MET A 387 18.15 -5.16 5.38
CA MET A 387 17.98 -5.99 6.59
C MET A 387 18.01 -7.51 6.33
N GLY A 388 18.31 -7.93 5.10
CA GLY A 388 18.44 -9.35 4.76
C GLY A 388 19.37 -9.66 3.59
N ILE A 389 19.57 -10.96 3.36
CA ILE A 389 20.25 -11.54 2.20
C ILE A 389 19.32 -12.57 1.56
N SER A 390 19.28 -12.62 0.23
CA SER A 390 18.56 -13.62 -0.57
C SER A 390 19.53 -14.70 -1.04
N MET A 391 19.17 -15.98 -0.89
CA MET A 391 19.93 -17.13 -1.40
C MET A 391 19.01 -18.12 -2.09
N ASP A 392 19.48 -18.70 -3.20
CA ASP A 392 18.80 -19.84 -3.83
C ASP A 392 19.05 -21.12 -3.01
N LEU A 393 17.97 -21.85 -2.75
CA LEU A 393 18.01 -23.14 -2.04
C LEU A 393 18.62 -24.25 -2.89
N LEU A 394 18.49 -24.20 -4.22
CA LEU A 394 18.85 -25.28 -5.13
C LEU A 394 20.32 -25.26 -5.57
N SER A 395 20.99 -24.10 -5.50
CA SER A 395 22.43 -23.95 -5.77
C SER A 395 23.29 -23.72 -4.51
N ILE A 396 22.69 -23.82 -3.31
CA ILE A 396 23.28 -23.50 -2.02
C ILE A 396 24.67 -24.15 -1.78
N GLN A 397 25.66 -23.32 -1.43
CA GLN A 397 27.02 -23.75 -1.10
C GLN A 397 27.35 -23.50 0.37
N LYS A 398 28.07 -24.43 1.00
CA LYS A 398 28.46 -24.41 2.42
C LYS A 398 29.21 -23.13 2.82
N ASP A 399 30.25 -22.78 2.08
CA ASP A 399 31.12 -21.65 2.44
C ASP A 399 30.41 -20.30 2.24
N GLU A 400 29.54 -20.21 1.25
CA GLU A 400 28.69 -19.03 1.03
C GLU A 400 27.60 -18.90 2.09
N LEU A 401 26.93 -19.99 2.45
CA LEU A 401 25.94 -20.03 3.54
C LEU A 401 26.58 -19.61 4.87
N LEU A 402 27.78 -20.13 5.18
CA LEU A 402 28.51 -19.79 6.40
C LEU A 402 28.88 -18.31 6.42
N LYS A 403 29.45 -17.81 5.32
CA LYS A 403 29.78 -16.39 5.13
C LYS A 403 28.56 -15.49 5.31
N ASN A 404 27.42 -15.82 4.69
CA ASN A 404 26.23 -14.98 4.71
C ASN A 404 25.54 -14.99 6.09
N ILE A 405 25.54 -16.11 6.81
CA ILE A 405 25.09 -16.15 8.22
C ILE A 405 26.03 -15.32 9.12
N LEU A 406 27.35 -15.42 8.93
CA LEU A 406 28.32 -14.66 9.71
C LEU A 406 28.27 -13.16 9.42
N ASP A 407 28.02 -12.73 8.18
CA ASP A 407 27.78 -11.32 7.86
C ASP A 407 26.49 -10.82 8.55
N LEU A 408 25.36 -11.51 8.34
CA LEU A 408 24.08 -11.13 8.96
C LEU A 408 24.08 -11.09 10.50
N THR A 409 24.90 -11.92 11.16
CA THR A 409 24.96 -11.98 12.63
C THR A 409 26.00 -11.06 13.27
N ASN A 410 27.04 -10.63 12.54
CA ASN A 410 28.11 -9.78 13.09
C ASN A 410 28.13 -8.34 12.52
N ASN A 411 27.49 -8.10 11.36
CA ASN A 411 27.47 -6.79 10.71
C ASN A 411 26.27 -5.95 11.17
N GLU A 412 26.53 -4.98 12.04
CA GLU A 412 25.51 -4.12 12.68
C GLU A 412 24.54 -3.45 11.69
N LYS A 413 24.95 -3.24 10.43
CA LYS A 413 24.11 -2.69 9.35
C LYS A 413 22.76 -3.40 9.28
N TYR A 414 22.74 -4.73 9.27
CA TYR A 414 21.51 -5.50 9.08
C TYR A 414 20.57 -5.35 10.27
N MET A 415 21.10 -5.45 11.49
CA MET A 415 20.32 -5.26 12.72
C MET A 415 19.78 -3.82 12.84
N LYS A 416 20.60 -2.81 12.53
CA LYS A 416 20.19 -1.41 12.51
C LYS A 416 19.06 -1.16 11.50
N ASN A 417 19.19 -1.67 10.27
CA ASN A 417 18.14 -1.55 9.26
C ASN A 417 16.87 -2.32 9.66
N ALA A 418 16.99 -3.47 10.33
CA ALA A 418 15.85 -4.22 10.84
C ALA A 418 15.08 -3.44 11.93
N LYS A 419 15.77 -2.75 12.84
CA LYS A 419 15.11 -1.86 13.83
C LYS A 419 14.45 -0.64 13.16
N ILE A 420 15.14 0.01 12.21
CA ILE A 420 14.58 1.09 11.39
C ILE A 420 13.35 0.63 10.58
N ALA A 421 13.27 -0.63 10.16
CA ALA A 421 12.08 -1.21 9.52
C ALA A 421 10.95 -1.50 10.53
N SER A 422 11.28 -1.98 11.74
CA SER A 422 10.33 -2.17 12.85
C SER A 422 9.66 -0.87 13.29
N GLU A 423 10.45 0.20 13.42
CA GLU A 423 9.98 1.55 13.79
C GLU A 423 8.92 2.04 12.79
N ARG A 424 9.22 2.04 11.48
CA ARG A 424 8.28 2.39 10.40
C ARG A 424 7.03 1.53 10.35
N PHE A 425 7.16 0.27 10.73
CA PHE A 425 6.05 -0.68 10.69
C PHE A 425 5.10 -0.48 11.87
N LYS A 426 5.59 0.06 12.99
CA LYS A 426 4.79 0.40 14.17
C LYS A 426 4.25 1.83 14.12
N ASP A 427 4.95 2.73 13.44
CA ASP A 427 4.51 4.11 13.18
C ASP A 427 3.32 4.15 12.20
N ARG A 428 2.11 4.11 12.74
CA ARG A 428 0.83 4.24 12.02
C ARG A 428 -0.26 4.80 12.96
N PRO A 429 -1.20 5.62 12.46
CA PRO A 429 -2.17 6.34 13.31
C PRO A 429 -3.28 5.46 13.90
N MET A 430 -3.47 4.24 13.38
CA MET A 430 -4.41 3.23 13.90
C MET A 430 -3.79 1.84 13.71
N SER A 431 -4.05 0.91 14.62
CA SER A 431 -3.65 -0.48 14.45
C SER A 431 -4.45 -1.17 13.32
N PRO A 432 -3.94 -2.29 12.75
CA PRO A 432 -4.69 -3.09 11.77
C PRO A 432 -6.06 -3.55 12.27
N ALA A 433 -6.19 -3.87 13.56
CA ALA A 433 -7.45 -4.34 14.15
C ALA A 433 -8.50 -3.21 14.22
N GLU A 434 -8.11 -2.02 14.67
CA GLU A 434 -8.99 -0.84 14.68
C GLU A 434 -9.40 -0.42 13.27
N LEU A 435 -8.49 -0.52 12.29
CA LEU A 435 -8.81 -0.31 10.88
C LEU A 435 -9.84 -1.33 10.39
N VAL A 436 -9.70 -2.61 10.71
CA VAL A 436 -10.68 -3.65 10.33
C VAL A 436 -12.07 -3.34 10.90
N VAL A 437 -12.16 -2.96 12.19
CA VAL A 437 -13.44 -2.60 12.83
C VAL A 437 -14.04 -1.37 12.16
N TYR A 438 -13.33 -0.23 12.17
CA TYR A 438 -13.82 1.05 11.67
C TYR A 438 -14.34 0.95 10.23
N TRP A 439 -13.59 0.26 9.35
CA TRP A 439 -13.95 0.14 7.94
C TRP A 439 -15.06 -0.88 7.68
N THR A 440 -15.17 -1.96 8.48
CA THR A 440 -16.31 -2.89 8.39
C THR A 440 -17.61 -2.19 8.80
N GLU A 441 -17.60 -1.45 9.90
CA GLU A 441 -18.73 -0.60 10.31
C GLU A 441 -19.02 0.49 9.27
N TYR A 442 -18.01 1.09 8.64
CA TYR A 442 -18.18 2.10 7.59
C TYR A 442 -18.98 1.55 6.40
N VAL A 443 -18.71 0.31 5.97
CA VAL A 443 -19.49 -0.35 4.92
C VAL A 443 -20.96 -0.47 5.30
N ILE A 444 -21.28 -0.78 6.56
CA ILE A 444 -22.67 -0.86 7.05
C ILE A 444 -23.32 0.53 7.15
N ARG A 445 -22.66 1.49 7.83
CA ARG A 445 -23.11 2.89 7.96
C ARG A 445 -23.45 3.52 6.60
N HIS A 446 -22.66 3.20 5.57
CA HIS A 446 -22.81 3.72 4.22
C HIS A 446 -23.35 2.68 3.21
N LYS A 447 -24.09 1.66 3.66
CA LYS A 447 -24.89 0.74 2.83
C LYS A 447 -24.13 0.14 1.63
N GLY A 448 -22.96 -0.43 1.88
CA GLY A 448 -22.07 -0.99 0.84
C GLY A 448 -21.01 -0.02 0.31
N ALA A 449 -20.92 1.20 0.88
CA ALA A 449 -19.94 2.25 0.56
C ALA A 449 -19.70 2.47 -0.95
N PRO A 450 -20.75 2.68 -1.78
CA PRO A 450 -20.64 2.71 -3.24
C PRO A 450 -19.73 3.82 -3.77
N HIS A 451 -19.55 4.90 -3.01
CA HIS A 451 -18.67 6.03 -3.33
C HIS A 451 -17.17 5.71 -3.25
N LEU A 452 -16.77 4.62 -2.60
CA LEU A 452 -15.37 4.17 -2.56
C LEU A 452 -14.99 3.25 -3.73
N ARG A 453 -15.98 2.70 -4.45
CA ARG A 453 -15.77 1.66 -5.47
C ARG A 453 -15.27 2.26 -6.79
N SER A 454 -14.26 1.63 -7.41
CA SER A 454 -13.72 2.10 -8.69
C SER A 454 -14.78 2.14 -9.79
N GLN A 455 -14.81 3.27 -10.51
CA GLN A 455 -15.71 3.46 -11.65
C GLN A 455 -15.29 2.64 -12.89
N ALA A 456 -14.11 2.01 -12.88
CA ALA A 456 -13.68 1.10 -13.94
C ALA A 456 -14.53 -0.18 -14.03
N PHE A 457 -15.18 -0.61 -12.94
CA PHE A 457 -16.13 -1.74 -12.98
C PHE A 457 -17.31 -1.51 -13.94
N ASN A 458 -17.58 -0.26 -14.32
CA ASN A 458 -18.60 0.13 -15.29
C ASN A 458 -18.08 0.22 -16.74
N LEU A 459 -16.81 -0.13 -16.99
CA LEU A 459 -16.15 -0.06 -18.30
C LEU A 459 -15.78 -1.47 -18.81
N THR A 460 -15.75 -1.66 -20.13
CA THR A 460 -15.06 -2.82 -20.72
C THR A 460 -13.55 -2.60 -20.69
N TRP A 461 -12.75 -3.68 -20.78
CA TRP A 461 -11.29 -3.58 -20.83
C TRP A 461 -10.78 -2.62 -21.92
N TYR A 462 -11.39 -2.65 -23.11
CA TYR A 462 -11.02 -1.76 -24.21
C TYR A 462 -11.46 -0.32 -24.00
N GLN A 463 -12.52 -0.05 -23.21
CA GLN A 463 -12.90 1.31 -22.79
C GLN A 463 -12.00 1.83 -21.67
N TYR A 464 -11.60 0.96 -20.74
CA TYR A 464 -10.67 1.26 -19.65
C TYR A 464 -9.30 1.70 -20.17
N PHE A 465 -8.77 0.98 -21.17
CA PHE A 465 -7.51 1.26 -21.87
C PHE A 465 -7.65 2.20 -23.09
N LEU A 466 -8.85 2.74 -23.38
CA LEU A 466 -9.11 3.70 -24.46
C LEU A 466 -8.71 3.19 -25.86
N LEU A 467 -8.91 1.89 -26.09
CA LEU A 467 -8.65 1.20 -27.36
C LEU A 467 -9.85 1.26 -28.30
N ASP A 468 -11.05 1.63 -27.82
CA ASP A 468 -12.22 1.96 -28.64
C ASP A 468 -11.96 3.11 -29.62
N PHE A 469 -10.97 3.96 -29.35
CA PHE A 469 -10.54 5.06 -30.22
C PHE A 469 -9.71 4.63 -31.44
N ILE A 470 -8.91 3.56 -31.29
CA ILE A 470 -7.93 3.14 -32.31
C ILE A 470 -8.62 2.66 -33.60
N ARG A 471 -9.85 2.13 -33.51
CA ARG A 471 -10.61 1.66 -34.67
C ARG A 471 -11.04 2.77 -35.65
N SER A 472 -10.89 4.05 -35.30
CA SER A 472 -11.33 5.16 -36.16
C SER A 472 -10.31 5.67 -37.18
N ASN A 473 -8.99 5.41 -37.00
CA ASN A 473 -7.94 5.89 -37.90
C ASN A 473 -6.69 5.02 -37.81
N CYS A 474 -6.42 4.20 -38.84
CA CYS A 474 -5.07 3.91 -39.32
C CYS A 474 -5.11 3.09 -40.61
N ASN A 475 -4.51 3.61 -41.67
CA ASN A 475 -3.92 2.80 -42.73
C ASN A 475 -2.39 2.94 -42.61
N ASP A 476 -1.71 1.80 -42.63
CA ASP A 476 -0.36 1.56 -43.14
C ASP A 476 0.89 2.26 -42.53
N GLU A 477 1.82 1.38 -42.13
CA GLU A 477 3.29 1.53 -42.09
C GLU A 477 3.96 2.64 -41.25
N HIS A 478 4.41 2.26 -40.03
CA HIS A 478 5.82 2.44 -39.61
C HIS A 478 6.22 1.50 -38.46
N ILE A 479 6.16 0.18 -38.71
CA ILE A 479 6.38 -0.89 -37.72
C ILE A 479 7.85 -1.01 -37.21
N VAL A 480 8.79 -0.26 -37.78
CA VAL A 480 10.25 -0.52 -37.65
C VAL A 480 10.94 0.23 -36.49
N CYS A 481 10.34 1.27 -35.89
CA CYS A 481 10.98 2.02 -34.78
C CYS A 481 10.84 1.38 -33.39
N THR A 482 10.04 0.32 -33.26
CA THR A 482 9.65 -0.32 -31.98
C THR A 482 10.79 -1.03 -31.24
N MET A 483 11.85 -1.46 -31.94
CA MET A 483 12.80 -2.46 -31.45
C MET A 483 14.07 -1.94 -30.73
N LYS A 484 14.19 -0.63 -30.46
CA LYS A 484 15.36 -0.06 -29.75
C LYS A 484 15.05 0.73 -28.48
N LEU A 485 13.88 1.34 -28.37
CA LEU A 485 13.51 2.15 -27.19
C LEU A 485 13.06 1.33 -25.98
N LEU A 486 12.78 0.03 -26.18
CA LEU A 486 12.59 -0.94 -25.12
C LEU A 486 13.80 -0.91 -24.16
N VAL A 487 15.00 -1.19 -24.68
CA VAL A 487 16.20 -1.63 -23.93
C VAL A 487 16.70 -0.63 -22.86
N TYR A 488 16.28 0.64 -22.91
CA TYR A 488 16.66 1.65 -21.93
C TYR A 488 15.57 1.99 -20.89
N TYR A 489 14.29 2.05 -21.28
CA TYR A 489 13.22 2.55 -20.39
C TYR A 489 13.11 1.75 -19.09
N ILE A 490 13.64 0.52 -19.09
CA ILE A 490 13.38 -0.45 -18.06
C ILE A 490 14.48 -0.50 -16.96
N LEU A 491 15.47 0.41 -16.91
CA LEU A 491 16.69 0.27 -16.05
C LEU A 491 16.80 1.05 -14.70
N THR A 492 15.77 1.73 -14.17
CA THR A 492 15.92 2.59 -12.95
C THR A 492 14.85 2.61 -11.84
N LEU A 493 13.76 1.82 -11.85
CA LEU A 493 12.65 1.97 -10.88
C LEU A 493 12.57 0.85 -9.81
N LEU A 494 13.47 0.88 -8.82
CA LEU A 494 13.19 0.33 -7.47
C LEU A 494 13.25 1.43 -6.41
N ILE A 495 12.30 1.34 -5.48
CA ILE A 495 12.32 1.69 -4.04
C ILE A 495 12.93 3.05 -3.64
N LYS A 496 12.20 4.04 -3.11
CA LYS A 496 11.09 4.12 -2.11
C LYS A 496 11.49 4.08 -0.61
N TYR A 497 12.08 5.20 -0.17
CA TYR A 497 11.73 5.92 1.07
C TYR A 497 12.15 5.43 2.48
N TYR A 498 12.00 6.34 3.44
CA TYR A 498 12.47 6.29 4.84
C TYR A 498 11.37 6.64 5.87
N ALA A 499 11.71 6.74 7.17
CA ALA A 499 10.80 6.84 8.32
C ALA A 499 10.50 8.28 8.82
N SER A 500 9.58 8.40 9.79
CA SER A 500 9.27 9.60 10.59
C SER A 500 10.15 9.76 11.84
N VAL A 501 10.20 10.97 12.43
CA VAL A 501 11.07 11.37 13.57
C VAL A 501 10.35 12.45 14.43
N ASP A 502 10.97 12.88 15.53
CA ASP A 502 10.57 13.83 16.61
C ASP A 502 9.90 15.18 16.23
N ALA A 503 9.56 15.97 17.26
CA ALA A 503 8.85 17.25 17.18
C ALA A 503 9.58 18.34 16.36
N LEU A 504 9.25 18.37 15.07
CA LEU A 504 9.89 19.18 14.02
C LEU A 504 9.87 20.71 14.25
N GLN A 505 10.98 21.34 13.86
CA GLN A 505 11.12 22.76 13.51
C GLN A 505 10.74 22.96 12.03
N ILE A 506 9.70 23.76 11.77
CA ILE A 506 9.02 23.83 10.47
C ILE A 506 9.23 25.20 9.82
N LEU A 507 9.83 25.23 8.63
CA LEU A 507 9.88 26.43 7.77
C LEU A 507 8.78 26.35 6.71
N ALA A 508 7.85 27.29 6.74
CA ALA A 508 6.78 27.40 5.76
C ALA A 508 6.97 28.62 4.84
N ILE A 509 6.72 28.43 3.53
CA ILE A 509 6.84 29.51 2.53
C ILE A 509 5.58 29.52 1.64
N GLN A 510 4.82 30.61 1.70
CA GLN A 510 3.63 30.84 0.88
C GLN A 510 4.02 31.52 -0.45
N ASN A 511 4.03 30.76 -1.54
CA ASN A 511 4.51 31.23 -2.85
C ASN A 511 3.52 32.14 -3.60
N ILE A 512 2.24 32.16 -3.20
CA ILE A 512 1.17 32.89 -3.92
C ILE A 512 0.38 33.82 -2.98
N ALA A 513 0.22 35.09 -3.39
CA ALA A 513 -0.59 36.10 -2.71
C ALA A 513 -2.12 35.92 -2.92
N ALA A 514 -2.65 34.71 -2.70
CA ALA A 514 -4.08 34.38 -2.82
C ALA A 514 -4.68 33.96 -1.47
N LYS A 515 -5.71 34.66 -1.00
CA LYS A 515 -6.29 34.41 0.34
C LYS A 515 -6.95 33.03 0.46
N SER A 516 -7.52 32.50 -0.62
CA SER A 516 -8.04 31.13 -0.68
C SER A 516 -6.96 30.07 -0.44
N HIS A 517 -5.77 30.27 -1.01
CA HIS A 517 -4.63 29.36 -0.83
C HIS A 517 -4.10 29.46 0.61
N TRP A 518 -3.94 30.70 1.11
CA TRP A 518 -3.53 30.96 2.48
C TRP A 518 -4.50 30.40 3.53
N ASN A 519 -5.80 30.45 3.31
CA ASN A 519 -6.77 29.90 4.26
C ASN A 519 -6.61 28.37 4.46
N PHE A 520 -6.14 27.64 3.44
CA PHE A 520 -5.81 26.22 3.57
C PHE A 520 -4.41 26.01 4.17
N MET A 521 -3.39 26.72 3.67
CA MET A 521 -2.02 26.67 4.22
C MET A 521 -1.99 27.00 5.72
N SER A 522 -2.59 28.12 6.13
CA SER A 522 -2.63 28.53 7.54
C SER A 522 -3.44 27.60 8.44
N ALA A 523 -4.40 26.82 7.89
CA ALA A 523 -5.08 25.78 8.66
C ALA A 523 -4.19 24.57 8.92
N VAL A 524 -3.42 24.12 7.91
CA VAL A 524 -2.38 23.08 8.07
C VAL A 524 -1.31 23.51 9.09
N LEU A 525 -0.79 24.73 8.95
CA LEU A 525 0.26 25.25 9.83
C LEU A 525 -0.24 25.51 11.26
N GLN A 526 -1.48 25.96 11.44
CA GLN A 526 -2.11 26.06 12.76
C GLN A 526 -2.26 24.67 13.40
N ALA A 527 -2.78 23.68 12.67
CA ALA A 527 -2.92 22.32 13.19
C ALA A 527 -1.58 21.69 13.65
N LEU A 528 -0.48 21.95 12.92
CA LEU A 528 0.86 21.52 13.33
C LEU A 528 1.35 22.23 14.60
N SER A 529 1.15 23.55 14.70
CA SER A 529 1.55 24.34 15.86
C SER A 529 0.71 24.03 17.11
N ASP A 530 -0.59 23.81 16.92
CA ASP A 530 -1.53 23.40 17.97
C ASP A 530 -1.25 21.95 18.46
N ASN A 531 -0.48 21.15 17.69
CA ASN A 531 0.10 19.86 18.11
C ASN A 531 1.55 19.95 18.63
N GLY A 532 2.06 21.17 18.89
CA GLY A 532 3.34 21.40 19.56
C GLY A 532 4.56 21.58 18.65
N HIS A 533 4.42 21.52 17.32
CA HIS A 533 5.51 21.83 16.40
C HIS A 533 5.82 23.34 16.37
N ASN A 534 7.08 23.69 16.14
CA ASN A 534 7.49 25.09 16.02
C ASN A 534 7.43 25.52 14.55
N VAL A 535 6.64 26.55 14.23
CA VAL A 535 6.40 26.98 12.84
C VAL A 535 6.89 28.40 12.62
N THR A 536 7.76 28.61 11.62
CA THR A 536 8.07 29.92 11.04
C THR A 536 7.51 30.00 9.63
N VAL A 537 6.61 30.95 9.34
CA VAL A 537 5.95 31.09 8.04
C VAL A 537 6.21 32.43 7.36
N TYR A 538 6.69 32.40 6.12
CA TYR A 538 6.80 33.57 5.25
C TYR A 538 5.50 33.78 4.48
N THR A 539 4.83 34.91 4.69
CA THR A 539 3.46 35.16 4.17
C THR A 539 3.15 36.64 3.91
N PRO A 540 2.38 36.97 2.85
CA PRO A 540 1.78 38.30 2.67
C PRO A 540 0.55 38.53 3.56
N PHE A 541 0.07 37.52 4.32
CA PHE A 541 -1.21 37.54 5.02
C PHE A 541 -1.09 37.35 6.54
N LEU A 542 -0.41 38.28 7.22
CA LEU A 542 -0.27 38.28 8.68
C LEU A 542 -1.63 38.16 9.41
N ALA A 543 -1.64 37.40 10.49
CA ALA A 543 -2.71 37.23 11.46
C ALA A 543 -2.25 37.44 12.91
N GLY A 544 -0.94 37.35 13.20
CA GLY A 544 -0.32 37.55 14.50
C GLY A 544 0.40 36.30 15.03
N ASN A 545 1.56 36.51 15.67
CA ASN A 545 2.38 35.42 16.23
C ASN A 545 1.71 34.75 17.44
N ARG A 546 2.09 33.49 17.68
CA ARG A 546 1.82 32.70 18.89
C ARG A 546 3.13 32.09 19.39
N ASP A 547 3.13 31.50 20.58
CA ASP A 547 4.33 30.96 21.24
C ASP A 547 5.16 30.02 20.33
N ASN A 548 4.51 29.10 19.62
CA ASN A 548 5.14 28.18 18.66
C ASN A 548 4.84 28.54 17.18
N TYR A 549 4.43 29.78 16.88
CA TYR A 549 4.01 30.22 15.54
C TYR A 549 4.50 31.63 15.20
N THR A 550 5.55 31.74 14.40
CA THR A 550 6.15 33.01 13.97
C THR A 550 5.78 33.32 12.52
N GLU A 551 5.16 34.48 12.27
CA GLU A 551 4.90 34.99 10.93
C GLU A 551 5.97 36.01 10.52
N VAL A 552 6.52 35.86 9.31
CA VAL A 552 7.43 36.81 8.67
C VAL A 552 6.73 37.39 7.45
N TYR A 553 6.68 38.72 7.36
CA TYR A 553 6.03 39.39 6.24
C TYR A 553 6.80 39.18 4.93
N LEU A 554 6.10 38.77 3.88
CA LEU A 554 6.63 38.59 2.54
C LEU A 554 5.84 39.47 1.55
N GLU A 555 6.47 40.51 1.02
CA GLU A 555 5.83 41.49 0.13
C GLU A 555 5.64 40.92 -1.29
N LEU A 556 4.71 39.98 -1.45
CA LEU A 556 4.25 39.50 -2.75
C LEU A 556 3.15 40.42 -3.30
N PRO A 557 3.20 40.82 -4.59
CA PRO A 557 2.21 41.74 -5.16
C PRO A 557 0.81 41.13 -5.17
N SER A 558 -0.17 41.89 -4.69
CA SER A 558 -1.57 41.49 -4.61
C SER A 558 -2.24 41.47 -5.99
N ARG A 559 -1.98 40.39 -6.75
CA ARG A 559 -2.29 40.18 -8.18
C ARG A 559 -1.50 41.10 -9.11
N VAL A 560 -0.70 40.49 -9.99
CA VAL A 560 -0.39 41.11 -11.29
C VAL A 560 -1.72 41.30 -12.04
N GLY A 561 -1.85 42.45 -12.70
CA GLY A 561 -3.13 43.15 -12.86
C GLY A 561 -4.26 42.39 -13.55
N LEU A 562 -5.49 42.79 -13.24
CA LEU A 562 -6.71 42.32 -13.92
C LEU A 562 -6.67 42.53 -15.44
N GLU A 563 -5.91 43.51 -15.94
CA GLU A 563 -5.64 43.72 -17.38
C GLU A 563 -5.06 42.48 -18.06
N ALA A 564 -4.21 41.71 -17.36
CA ALA A 564 -3.69 40.44 -17.87
C ALA A 564 -4.77 39.35 -17.93
N LEU A 565 -5.75 39.38 -17.01
CA LEU A 565 -6.89 38.46 -16.97
C LEU A 565 -7.98 38.84 -17.99
N GLU A 566 -8.23 40.13 -18.24
CA GLU A 566 -9.17 40.59 -19.27
C GLU A 566 -8.70 40.19 -20.68
N SER A 567 -7.37 40.12 -20.90
CA SER A 567 -6.80 39.56 -22.12
C SER A 567 -7.13 38.07 -22.37
N ILE A 568 -7.49 37.31 -21.33
CA ILE A 568 -7.70 35.84 -21.42
C ILE A 568 -8.92 35.48 -22.29
N ASN A 569 -9.88 36.39 -22.48
CA ASN A 569 -10.94 36.24 -23.49
C ASN A 569 -10.41 36.07 -24.94
N SER A 570 -9.11 36.27 -25.19
CA SER A 570 -8.45 36.02 -26.47
C SER A 570 -7.45 34.84 -26.49
N LEU A 571 -7.15 34.21 -25.34
CA LEU A 571 -5.96 33.37 -25.16
C LEU A 571 -6.21 31.86 -25.17
N GLY A 572 -6.76 31.35 -26.27
CA GLY A 572 -6.80 29.90 -26.58
C GLY A 572 -5.44 29.28 -26.96
N LYS A 573 -4.30 29.86 -26.54
CA LYS A 573 -2.95 29.45 -26.98
C LYS A 573 -1.96 29.32 -25.81
N ALA A 574 -1.47 28.11 -25.59
CA ALA A 574 -0.48 27.78 -24.56
C ALA A 574 0.83 28.59 -24.68
N THR A 575 1.17 29.06 -25.88
CA THR A 575 2.35 29.87 -26.20
C THR A 575 2.41 31.22 -25.47
N VAL A 576 1.32 31.70 -24.88
CA VAL A 576 1.28 32.96 -24.09
C VAL A 576 1.20 32.66 -22.59
N ILE A 577 0.39 31.68 -22.21
CA ILE A 577 0.13 31.33 -20.80
C ILE A 577 1.40 30.79 -20.12
N ILE A 578 2.19 29.97 -20.82
CA ILE A 578 3.38 29.32 -20.25
C ILE A 578 4.51 30.33 -19.96
N PRO A 579 4.92 31.21 -20.90
CA PRO A 579 5.87 32.28 -20.59
C PRO A 579 5.39 33.25 -19.49
N LEU A 580 4.09 33.58 -19.46
CA LEU A 580 3.53 34.41 -18.40
C LEU A 580 3.67 33.75 -17.02
N GLY A 581 3.32 32.47 -16.90
CA GLY A 581 3.49 31.70 -15.65
C GLY A 581 4.95 31.56 -15.21
N MET A 582 5.88 31.37 -16.16
CA MET A 582 7.32 31.33 -15.88
C MET A 582 7.84 32.67 -15.35
N ASN A 583 7.42 33.79 -15.94
CA ASN A 583 7.80 35.13 -15.49
C ASN A 583 7.22 35.45 -14.10
N MET A 584 5.96 35.08 -13.84
CA MET A 584 5.33 35.18 -12.51
C MET A 584 6.11 34.39 -11.45
N THR A 585 6.45 33.14 -11.76
CA THR A 585 7.23 32.27 -10.86
C THR A 585 8.57 32.91 -10.52
N ARG A 586 9.35 33.32 -11.54
CA ARG A 586 10.67 33.96 -11.36
C ARG A 586 10.59 35.26 -10.55
N TYR A 587 9.54 36.06 -10.74
CA TYR A 587 9.32 37.28 -9.97
C TYR A 587 9.11 36.97 -8.47
N TYR A 588 8.28 35.97 -8.14
CA TYR A 588 8.12 35.51 -6.75
C TYR A 588 9.41 34.88 -6.19
N CYS A 589 10.14 34.08 -6.99
CA CYS A 589 11.42 33.48 -6.60
C CYS A 589 12.43 34.54 -6.13
N ASN A 590 12.53 35.66 -6.86
CA ASN A 590 13.46 36.73 -6.53
C ASN A 590 13.11 37.38 -5.18
N ILE A 591 11.84 37.72 -4.93
CA ILE A 591 11.39 38.31 -3.65
C ILE A 591 11.66 37.37 -2.46
N ILE A 592 11.45 36.07 -2.64
CA ILE A 592 11.70 35.05 -1.60
C ILE A 592 13.20 34.88 -1.32
N HIS A 593 14.05 34.81 -2.36
CA HIS A 593 15.50 34.66 -2.21
C HIS A 593 16.21 35.98 -1.82
N GLU A 594 15.55 37.13 -1.99
CA GLU A 594 16.05 38.40 -1.48
C GLU A 594 15.82 38.60 0.01
N GLN A 595 14.87 37.90 0.66
CA GLN A 595 14.70 37.96 2.11
C GLN A 595 16.01 37.65 2.82
N LYS A 596 16.42 38.52 3.76
CA LYS A 596 17.75 38.46 4.40
C LYS A 596 18.08 37.07 4.93
N ASP A 597 17.14 36.48 5.67
CA ASP A 597 17.37 35.24 6.39
C ASP A 597 17.35 34.03 5.44
N ILE A 598 16.46 34.01 4.43
CA ILE A 598 16.50 33.02 3.34
C ILE A 598 17.82 33.12 2.54
N ARG A 599 18.30 34.34 2.28
CA ARG A 599 19.58 34.61 1.61
C ARG A 599 20.77 34.13 2.44
N GLU A 600 20.70 34.21 3.77
CA GLU A 600 21.71 33.72 4.71
C GLU A 600 21.70 32.18 4.83
N ILE A 601 20.51 31.57 4.88
CA ILE A 601 20.27 30.12 4.80
C ILE A 601 20.86 29.56 3.48
N LEU A 602 20.54 30.15 2.33
CA LEU A 602 21.05 29.73 1.02
C LEU A 602 22.58 29.89 0.89
N ARG A 603 23.17 30.91 1.52
CA ARG A 603 24.64 31.13 1.55
C ARG A 603 25.36 30.14 2.46
N SER A 604 24.85 29.94 3.67
CA SER A 604 25.47 29.07 4.67
C SER A 604 25.28 27.58 4.38
N GLY A 605 24.18 27.22 3.70
CA GLY A 605 23.76 25.82 3.54
C GLY A 605 23.38 25.16 4.87
N LYS A 606 22.98 25.95 5.88
CA LYS A 606 22.61 25.48 7.21
C LYS A 606 21.28 26.08 7.66
N SER A 607 20.61 25.36 8.55
CA SER A 607 19.25 25.59 9.00
C SER A 607 19.06 24.92 10.36
N ASN A 608 18.18 25.49 11.19
CA ASN A 608 17.67 24.84 12.41
C ASN A 608 16.29 24.20 12.19
N TYR A 609 15.75 24.28 10.97
CA TYR A 609 14.50 23.63 10.56
C TYR A 609 14.76 22.20 10.10
N ASP A 610 13.88 21.28 10.51
CA ASP A 610 13.89 19.87 10.16
C ASP A 610 13.08 19.56 8.89
N ILE A 611 12.15 20.44 8.51
CA ILE A 611 11.24 20.25 7.38
C ILE A 611 10.84 21.58 6.74
N ILE A 612 10.58 21.55 5.42
CA ILE A 612 9.98 22.68 4.69
C ILE A 612 8.56 22.33 4.24
N ILE A 613 7.63 23.27 4.42
CA ILE A 613 6.26 23.19 3.92
C ILE A 613 6.02 24.32 2.92
N THR A 614 5.56 24.01 1.72
CA THR A 614 5.32 25.04 0.70
C THR A 614 4.11 24.72 -0.16
N GLU A 615 3.49 25.74 -0.74
CA GLU A 615 2.39 25.53 -1.68
C GLU A 615 2.94 25.00 -3.02
N LEU A 616 2.31 24.00 -3.65
CA LEU A 616 2.86 23.39 -4.87
C LEU A 616 3.05 24.36 -6.05
N LEU A 617 2.19 25.37 -6.19
CA LEU A 617 2.25 26.30 -7.32
C LEU A 617 3.33 27.37 -7.12
N SER A 618 4.11 27.64 -8.18
CA SER A 618 5.32 28.51 -8.13
C SER A 618 6.35 28.09 -7.06
N SER A 619 6.46 26.78 -6.81
CA SER A 619 7.28 26.22 -5.73
C SER A 619 8.77 26.05 -6.06
N GLU A 620 9.21 26.40 -7.28
CA GLU A 620 10.59 26.20 -7.74
C GLU A 620 11.63 26.85 -6.80
N CYS A 621 11.39 28.07 -6.28
CA CYS A 621 12.28 28.73 -5.31
C CYS A 621 12.32 28.08 -3.93
N SER A 622 11.16 27.73 -3.38
CA SER A 622 11.01 27.12 -2.05
C SER A 622 11.53 25.68 -2.05
N SER A 623 11.38 24.97 -3.18
CA SER A 623 12.06 23.71 -3.46
C SER A 623 13.57 23.89 -3.43
N TYR A 624 14.14 24.89 -4.11
CA TYR A 624 15.59 25.13 -4.07
C TYR A 624 16.13 25.31 -2.64
N VAL A 625 15.39 25.97 -1.74
CA VAL A 625 15.76 26.06 -0.31
C VAL A 625 15.82 24.67 0.33
N ALA A 626 14.80 23.81 0.11
CA ALA A 626 14.78 22.45 0.67
C ALA A 626 15.93 21.57 0.13
N SER A 627 16.21 21.61 -1.17
CA SER A 627 17.35 20.89 -1.78
C SER A 627 18.70 21.42 -1.29
N LYS A 628 18.84 22.75 -1.14
CA LYS A 628 20.08 23.39 -0.67
C LYS A 628 20.40 23.04 0.79
N LEU A 629 19.40 22.70 1.58
CA LEU A 629 19.52 22.26 2.97
C LEU A 629 19.44 20.73 3.17
N ASN A 630 19.09 19.97 2.12
CA ASN A 630 18.80 18.55 2.18
C ASN A 630 17.70 18.20 3.22
N LEU A 631 16.62 19.01 3.26
CA LEU A 631 15.48 18.79 4.15
C LEU A 631 14.32 18.08 3.44
N PRO A 632 13.53 17.26 4.15
CA PRO A 632 12.18 16.86 3.74
C PRO A 632 11.32 18.04 3.28
N LEU A 633 10.48 17.80 2.28
CA LEU A 633 9.59 18.79 1.69
C LEU A 633 8.16 18.29 1.67
N ILE A 634 7.24 19.07 2.24
CA ILE A 634 5.79 18.86 2.14
C ILE A 634 5.22 19.86 1.13
N TYR A 635 4.49 19.37 0.14
CA TYR A 635 3.63 20.24 -0.67
C TYR A 635 2.23 20.33 -0.07
N VAL A 636 1.74 21.55 0.04
CA VAL A 636 0.34 21.87 0.36
C VAL A 636 -0.36 22.26 -0.95
N ILE A 637 -1.50 21.64 -1.24
CA ILE A 637 -2.27 21.86 -2.47
C ILE A 637 -3.67 22.34 -2.09
N PRO A 638 -4.02 23.63 -2.31
CA PRO A 638 -5.31 24.20 -1.90
C PRO A 638 -6.51 23.78 -2.78
N SER A 639 -6.31 22.85 -3.71
CA SER A 639 -7.28 22.30 -4.65
C SER A 639 -7.10 20.78 -4.82
N SER A 640 -7.89 20.19 -5.71
CA SER A 640 -7.56 18.91 -6.35
C SER A 640 -6.20 18.95 -7.04
N MET A 641 -5.59 17.78 -7.26
CA MET A 641 -4.34 17.66 -8.00
C MET A 641 -4.53 18.03 -9.48
N ILE A 642 -3.64 18.88 -10.00
CA ILE A 642 -3.66 19.34 -11.39
C ILE A 642 -3.01 18.28 -12.28
N THR A 643 -3.74 17.79 -13.27
CA THR A 643 -3.44 16.51 -13.95
C THR A 643 -2.07 16.46 -14.66
N TYR A 644 -1.53 17.59 -15.14
CA TYR A 644 -0.16 17.61 -15.71
C TYR A 644 0.95 17.52 -14.66
N MET A 645 0.66 17.85 -13.39
CA MET A 645 1.59 17.75 -12.27
C MET A 645 1.56 16.37 -11.59
N GLU A 646 0.58 15.51 -11.88
CA GLU A 646 0.57 14.12 -11.39
C GLU A 646 1.86 13.39 -11.79
N HIS A 647 2.22 13.48 -13.08
CA HIS A 647 3.44 12.86 -13.60
C HIS A 647 4.72 13.38 -12.93
N THR A 648 4.80 14.68 -12.64
CA THR A 648 6.02 15.33 -12.13
C THR A 648 6.12 15.37 -10.61
N VAL A 649 5.01 15.23 -9.88
CA VAL A 649 4.93 15.36 -8.41
C VAL A 649 4.54 14.05 -7.73
N LEU A 650 3.61 13.27 -8.31
CA LEU A 650 3.23 11.93 -7.82
C LEU A 650 4.09 10.82 -8.43
N GLY A 651 4.59 11.02 -9.65
CA GLY A 651 5.30 9.98 -10.42
C GLY A 651 4.37 8.95 -11.07
N ASP A 652 3.09 9.30 -11.23
CA ASP A 652 2.04 8.49 -11.86
C ASP A 652 1.11 9.36 -12.71
N VAL A 653 0.24 8.76 -13.52
CA VAL A 653 -0.73 9.48 -14.37
C VAL A 653 -2.12 8.87 -14.20
N SER A 654 -3.08 9.64 -13.66
CA SER A 654 -4.46 9.18 -13.49
C SER A 654 -5.05 8.68 -14.80
N ASN A 655 -5.70 7.51 -14.79
CA ASN A 655 -6.39 6.98 -15.96
C ASN A 655 -7.53 7.95 -16.40
N PRO A 656 -7.44 8.58 -17.61
CA PRO A 656 -8.43 9.57 -18.05
C PRO A 656 -9.79 8.95 -18.42
N SER A 657 -9.92 7.61 -18.43
CA SER A 657 -11.22 6.93 -18.50
C SER A 657 -12.07 7.16 -17.26
N THR A 658 -11.45 7.10 -16.07
CA THR A 658 -12.12 7.18 -14.77
C THR A 658 -12.00 8.58 -14.18
N VAL A 659 -10.79 9.12 -14.07
CA VAL A 659 -10.49 10.41 -13.43
C VAL A 659 -10.75 11.58 -14.39
N SER A 660 -11.30 12.69 -13.91
CA SER A 660 -11.54 13.88 -14.74
C SER A 660 -10.31 14.80 -14.74
N HIS A 661 -9.90 15.26 -15.91
CA HIS A 661 -8.92 16.32 -16.10
C HIS A 661 -9.50 17.64 -15.55
N LEU A 662 -8.68 18.48 -14.92
CA LEU A 662 -9.15 19.71 -14.25
C LEU A 662 -10.00 20.65 -15.15
N LEU A 663 -9.66 20.71 -16.45
CA LEU A 663 -10.37 21.52 -17.45
C LEU A 663 -11.60 20.82 -18.08
N ALA A 664 -11.93 19.60 -17.68
CA ALA A 664 -13.10 18.87 -18.18
C ALA A 664 -14.30 19.12 -17.25
N HIS A 665 -15.30 19.88 -17.73
CA HIS A 665 -16.56 20.12 -17.01
C HIS A 665 -17.49 18.89 -17.03
N HIS A 666 -16.98 17.72 -16.63
CA HIS A 666 -17.62 16.42 -16.79
C HIS A 666 -17.49 15.59 -15.49
N ALA A 667 -18.64 15.36 -14.84
CA ALA A 667 -18.77 14.39 -13.77
C ALA A 667 -18.62 12.94 -14.29
N VAL A 668 -18.46 12.01 -13.36
CA VAL A 668 -18.34 10.56 -13.62
C VAL A 668 -19.71 9.91 -13.27
N PRO A 669 -20.23 8.93 -14.04
CA PRO A 669 -19.64 8.22 -15.18
C PRO A 669 -19.56 9.03 -16.48
N LYS A 670 -18.46 8.87 -17.22
CA LYS A 670 -18.21 9.57 -18.49
C LYS A 670 -18.74 8.81 -19.70
N THR A 671 -19.51 9.49 -20.55
CA THR A 671 -19.83 9.02 -21.91
C THR A 671 -18.56 8.92 -22.78
N PHE A 672 -18.65 8.25 -23.94
CA PHE A 672 -17.53 8.12 -24.89
C PHE A 672 -16.90 9.47 -25.28
N PHE A 673 -17.71 10.46 -25.68
CA PHE A 673 -17.23 11.79 -26.05
C PHE A 673 -16.62 12.56 -24.87
N GLN A 674 -17.12 12.34 -23.64
CA GLN A 674 -16.53 12.92 -22.44
C GLN A 674 -15.20 12.26 -22.04
N ARG A 675 -15.01 10.96 -22.31
CA ARG A 675 -13.67 10.33 -22.21
C ARG A 675 -12.73 10.89 -23.27
N PHE A 676 -13.20 11.08 -24.50
CA PHE A 676 -12.40 11.64 -25.60
C PHE A 676 -11.90 13.06 -25.33
N SER A 677 -12.78 13.97 -24.88
CA SER A 677 -12.39 15.34 -24.51
C SER A 677 -11.37 15.34 -23.37
N ASN A 678 -11.54 14.43 -22.39
CA ASN A 678 -10.63 14.26 -21.26
C ASN A 678 -9.21 13.82 -21.70
N VAL A 679 -9.12 12.90 -22.66
CA VAL A 679 -7.84 12.44 -23.26
C VAL A 679 -7.18 13.57 -24.07
N ILE A 680 -7.96 14.31 -24.87
CA ILE A 680 -7.45 15.47 -25.62
C ILE A 680 -6.89 16.54 -24.68
N LEU A 681 -7.60 16.84 -23.59
CA LEU A 681 -7.14 17.81 -22.58
C LEU A 681 -5.87 17.35 -21.87
N LEU A 682 -5.75 16.06 -21.52
CA LEU A 682 -4.52 15.48 -20.99
C LEU A 682 -3.36 15.59 -22.01
N GLY A 683 -3.62 15.33 -23.29
CA GLY A 683 -2.65 15.50 -24.37
C GLY A 683 -2.13 16.93 -24.49
N PHE A 684 -3.02 17.92 -24.49
CA PHE A 684 -2.64 19.35 -24.46
C PHE A 684 -1.82 19.70 -23.21
N SER A 685 -2.19 19.16 -22.05
CA SER A 685 -1.47 19.31 -20.78
C SER A 685 -0.03 18.76 -20.84
N LEU A 686 0.20 17.60 -21.46
CA LEU A 686 1.53 17.01 -21.63
C LEU A 686 2.36 17.76 -22.68
N ILE A 687 1.75 18.23 -23.77
CA ILE A 687 2.41 19.08 -24.79
C ILE A 687 2.80 20.44 -24.18
N ALA A 688 1.96 21.01 -23.32
CA ALA A 688 2.27 22.23 -22.56
C ALA A 688 3.48 22.04 -21.63
N LEU A 689 3.63 20.89 -20.98
CA LEU A 689 4.80 20.58 -20.15
C LEU A 689 6.09 20.51 -20.99
N LEU A 690 6.07 19.81 -22.12
CA LEU A 690 7.20 19.77 -23.06
C LEU A 690 7.55 21.17 -23.59
N TYR A 691 6.55 22.01 -23.84
CA TYR A 691 6.77 23.40 -24.24
C TYR A 691 7.40 24.25 -23.12
N LYS A 692 7.02 24.07 -21.84
CA LYS A 692 7.72 24.69 -20.68
C LYS A 692 9.20 24.29 -20.66
N GLU A 693 9.52 23.01 -20.86
CA GLU A 693 10.91 22.53 -20.95
C GLU A 693 11.69 23.07 -22.15
N MET A 694 11.01 23.45 -23.25
CA MET A 694 11.64 24.06 -24.42
C MET A 694 11.88 25.56 -24.23
N GLU A 695 10.95 26.30 -23.61
CA GLU A 695 11.14 27.73 -23.32
C GLU A 695 12.15 27.96 -22.19
N LEU A 696 12.20 27.09 -21.17
CA LEU A 696 13.23 27.14 -20.11
C LEU A 696 14.67 27.06 -20.64
N LYS A 697 14.89 26.47 -21.82
CA LYS A 697 16.22 26.37 -22.47
C LYS A 697 16.63 27.64 -23.24
N LYS A 698 15.75 28.65 -23.34
CA LYS A 698 16.00 29.91 -24.09
C LYS A 698 16.26 31.13 -23.19
N VAL A 699 16.23 30.95 -21.88
CA VAL A 699 16.34 32.02 -20.88
C VAL A 699 17.49 31.74 -19.92
N ASP A 700 18.08 32.78 -19.33
CA ASP A 700 19.15 32.64 -18.34
C ASP A 700 18.69 31.78 -17.17
N ILE A 701 19.29 30.60 -17.04
CA ILE A 701 18.86 29.54 -16.11
C ILE A 701 19.31 29.89 -14.70
N GLN A 702 18.37 30.12 -13.79
CA GLN A 702 18.66 30.39 -12.38
C GLN A 702 18.95 29.09 -11.61
N PRO A 703 19.63 29.14 -10.46
CA PRO A 703 19.92 27.95 -9.65
C PRO A 703 18.67 27.15 -9.26
N TYR A 704 17.51 27.82 -9.12
CA TYR A 704 16.22 27.19 -8.85
C TYR A 704 15.57 26.56 -10.11
N ASP A 705 15.84 27.06 -11.32
CA ASP A 705 15.32 26.46 -12.57
C ASP A 705 16.00 25.10 -12.87
N LEU A 706 17.19 24.85 -12.31
CA LEU A 706 17.89 23.57 -12.39
C LEU A 706 17.36 22.51 -11.40
N VAL A 707 16.54 22.92 -10.43
CA VAL A 707 15.93 22.00 -9.47
C VAL A 707 14.79 21.27 -10.17
N LYS A 708 15.05 20.02 -10.59
CA LYS A 708 13.98 19.07 -10.88
C LYS A 708 13.02 19.05 -9.69
N PRO A 709 11.69 19.06 -9.91
CA PRO A 709 10.70 19.18 -8.83
C PRO A 709 11.03 18.15 -7.75
N ILE A 710 11.24 18.65 -6.53
CA ILE A 710 11.70 17.81 -5.43
C ILE A 710 10.60 16.81 -5.13
N LYS A 711 10.96 15.54 -5.12
CA LYS A 711 10.06 14.44 -4.76
C LYS A 711 9.61 14.63 -3.32
N PRO A 712 8.35 15.01 -3.07
CA PRO A 712 7.91 15.42 -1.75
C PRO A 712 7.88 14.22 -0.80
N SER A 713 8.17 14.48 0.46
CA SER A 713 8.02 13.51 1.55
C SER A 713 6.55 13.30 1.89
N LEU A 714 5.74 14.35 1.79
CA LEU A 714 4.29 14.31 1.98
C LEU A 714 3.60 15.33 1.07
N ILE A 715 2.37 15.05 0.67
CA ILE A 715 1.50 15.97 -0.07
C ILE A 715 0.19 16.06 0.68
N LEU A 716 -0.17 17.27 1.11
CA LEU A 716 -1.39 17.58 1.85
C LEU A 716 -2.36 18.32 0.92
N MET A 717 -3.48 17.68 0.58
CA MET A 717 -4.36 18.14 -0.50
C MET A 717 -5.77 18.49 -0.01
N ASN A 718 -6.26 19.67 -0.39
CA ASN A 718 -7.62 20.16 -0.08
C ASN A 718 -8.64 19.48 -1.00
N SER A 719 -8.87 18.20 -0.74
CA SER A 719 -9.60 17.28 -1.60
C SER A 719 -10.30 16.24 -0.72
N ASP A 720 -11.47 15.78 -1.15
CA ASP A 720 -12.24 14.73 -0.47
C ASP A 720 -12.96 13.82 -1.47
N LEU A 721 -13.04 12.53 -1.13
CA LEU A 721 -13.58 11.46 -1.99
C LEU A 721 -15.07 11.64 -2.34
N ILE A 722 -15.86 12.32 -1.51
CA ILE A 722 -17.26 12.65 -1.79
C ILE A 722 -17.35 13.74 -2.88
N THR A 723 -16.36 14.64 -2.93
CA THR A 723 -16.34 15.79 -3.85
C THR A 723 -15.67 15.51 -5.20
N GLU A 724 -14.68 14.63 -5.24
CA GLU A 724 -13.93 14.28 -6.47
C GLU A 724 -14.20 12.86 -7.00
N GLY A 725 -14.83 12.01 -6.18
CA GLY A 725 -14.95 10.58 -6.44
C GLY A 725 -13.69 9.78 -6.08
N PRO A 726 -13.76 8.44 -6.20
CA PRO A 726 -12.65 7.56 -5.84
C PRO A 726 -11.54 7.65 -6.90
N ARG A 727 -10.35 8.12 -6.46
CA ARG A 727 -9.12 8.17 -7.25
C ARG A 727 -8.04 7.32 -6.58
N PRO A 728 -7.28 6.49 -7.30
CA PRO A 728 -6.08 5.86 -6.77
C PRO A 728 -5.05 6.93 -6.37
N MET A 729 -4.45 6.80 -5.18
CA MET A 729 -3.43 7.74 -4.68
C MET A 729 -2.23 6.98 -4.11
N PRO A 730 -0.97 7.44 -4.32
CA PRO A 730 0.18 6.91 -3.61
C PRO A 730 0.13 7.35 -2.12
N PRO A 731 0.65 6.55 -1.19
CA PRO A 731 0.42 6.75 0.26
C PRO A 731 1.13 7.96 0.87
N ASN A 732 1.95 8.69 0.11
CA ASN A 732 2.47 10.01 0.51
C ASN A 732 1.56 11.17 0.10
N VAL A 733 0.37 10.91 -0.47
CA VAL A 733 -0.70 11.90 -0.69
C VAL A 733 -1.80 11.69 0.35
N ILE A 734 -2.04 12.70 1.18
CA ILE A 734 -3.10 12.69 2.19
C ILE A 734 -4.16 13.73 1.79
N GLN A 735 -5.40 13.26 1.62
CA GLN A 735 -6.57 14.10 1.44
C GLN A 735 -6.98 14.67 2.81
N ILE A 736 -7.02 15.99 2.93
CA ILE A 736 -7.40 16.74 4.13
C ILE A 736 -8.41 17.86 3.79
N GLY A 737 -9.33 17.55 2.86
CA GLY A 737 -10.41 18.45 2.46
C GLY A 737 -11.20 18.96 3.67
N GLY A 738 -11.46 20.26 3.71
CA GLY A 738 -12.26 20.87 4.78
C GLY A 738 -11.52 21.20 6.08
N ILE A 739 -10.21 20.96 6.21
CA ILE A 739 -9.41 21.37 7.41
C ILE A 739 -9.54 22.86 7.78
N HIS A 740 -9.89 23.71 6.81
CA HIS A 740 -10.09 25.15 6.98
C HIS A 740 -11.49 25.55 7.48
N LEU A 741 -12.42 24.59 7.62
CA LEU A 741 -13.77 24.82 8.12
C LEU A 741 -13.74 25.03 9.63
N LYS A 742 -14.07 26.25 10.08
CA LYS A 742 -14.19 26.59 11.50
C LYS A 742 -15.65 26.56 11.93
N THR A 743 -15.91 26.25 13.20
CA THR A 743 -17.24 26.30 13.81
C THR A 743 -17.91 27.65 13.49
N PRO A 744 -19.15 27.68 12.97
CA PRO A 744 -19.75 28.93 12.53
C PRO A 744 -19.93 29.90 13.72
N ASN A 745 -19.31 31.07 13.60
CA ASN A 745 -19.62 32.19 14.48
C ASN A 745 -21.12 32.46 14.43
N ARG A 746 -21.75 32.69 15.59
CA ARG A 746 -23.14 33.18 15.61
C ARG A 746 -23.20 34.49 14.82
N ILE A 747 -24.08 34.54 13.84
CA ILE A 747 -24.40 35.81 13.16
C ILE A 747 -24.87 36.79 14.24
N PRO A 748 -24.29 37.99 14.35
CA PRO A 748 -24.81 39.01 15.25
C PRO A 748 -26.26 39.36 14.89
N ASN A 749 -27.14 39.36 15.89
CA ASN A 749 -28.55 39.75 15.75
C ASN A 749 -28.69 41.26 15.46
#